data_AF-A0A1Q4FA40-F1
#
_entry.id   AF-A0A1Q4FA40-F1
#
_cell.length_a   1.000
_cell.length_b   1.000
_cell.length_c   1.000
_cell.angle_alpha   90.00
_cell.angle_beta   90.00
_cell.angle_gamma   90.00
#
_symmetry.space_group_name_H-M   'P 1'
#
loop_
_entity.id
_entity.type
_entity.pdbx_description
1 polymer ?
#
loop_
_entity_poly.entity_id
_entity_poly.type
_entity_poly.pdbx_seq_one_letter_code
_entity_poly.pdbx_strand_id
1 'polypeptide(L)'
;MADRFQDIPGYEMISELGEGGMATVYLAIQHSLDRKVAIKVMRRELRVGSGPMPEFERRFLLEGRTMAKLPHRNIVAVYDIVTRDDIAYISMELLEGGTLAERMRSGLSLGEAIGVIVQLANGLEYAHRNGVIHRDLKPSNVMFRDAATPVLTDFGIAKHADVLASRITQTGLVLGTPTYMSPEQAAGREIDGRADQYALGILFYEMLTGTPPFTGDNPMAVLMGHALQPPPPLPDDLRPLQPIFDRMLAKDPNDRFANLQDFVKALRGLVVGNDELVKQLGAITTASTSERLRALGFSGEYTGGDSGFALDLLRMPQTDPSISQHATTSMINQALQRPRLLAMVVAGVGVLVLGLVLWAAFKPRSLSQDDQYLVRTLLREADRMVESGDLLAPPGANAFEDVQKVLQKDPENERGLELLGLIATTLRNEAEKSLAAGDLDAASEVANQAMLVAPDNEEVQALIQRIAAGEKQRLANERVNALLKKADAAGKRTGPDGAYALLRSALSLDPLNKEVQARLKSLTDVEFTRIRNLLAASDIAAAAQALDELRAEFGSDPAFAALSQELARAKQLEADNLRIADLLGKAGAALAAGRVSEPAGDNAFEWFEQARQINGEHRKVDAFKQTLASQLVADAKSAQSRGDTGMALDRAELALRVDPASTLAAGIRDTAQQALGTRRAAIASQLNLARSAIASGRLLPPAKDNARDVLEALLQNDPQNPDALKLREALPRVVADALRGAAERNELDIAVPLASAAALAYPDDARIAEQIADVRKRQAAEKANAERLASEQRLAALIQQRPLVGKDASAAVEAILSLRAAGSEQSARYEQKLADVFADDMRNAANLDAGNASLAAIRMAARELGNSQALAAIESAAATRIAALEQQRTAELAAQNGELVINALPWGIVDRVLDGARQPIELPEEHTTPLTLTLPAGSYYVTLRHPQSGKTVSAFARVSAGKSSQTSGSFPTLSAEEYLKHARL
;
A
#
# COMPACT_ATOMS: atom_id res chain seq x y z
N MET A 1 17.97 32.00 25.60
CA MET A 1 17.43 31.23 24.46
C MET A 1 18.22 29.94 24.22
N ALA A 2 18.64 29.20 25.26
CA ALA A 2 19.57 28.07 25.11
C ALA A 2 19.10 26.76 25.81
N ASP A 3 17.81 26.64 26.13
CA ASP A 3 17.31 25.58 27.03
C ASP A 3 16.23 24.67 26.38
N ARG A 4 16.12 24.67 25.04
CA ARG A 4 15.02 24.01 24.31
C ARG A 4 15.40 22.84 23.41
N PHE A 5 16.69 22.53 23.27
CA PHE A 5 17.15 21.40 22.47
C PHE A 5 17.78 20.36 23.38
N GLN A 6 17.06 19.25 23.60
CA GLN A 6 17.65 18.08 24.25
C GLN A 6 18.48 17.36 23.19
N ASP A 7 19.79 17.24 23.39
CA ASP A 7 20.68 16.53 22.45
C ASP A 7 20.30 15.05 22.40
N ILE A 8 19.80 14.59 21.25
CA ILE A 8 19.46 13.19 21.01
C ILE A 8 20.61 12.56 20.21
N PRO A 9 21.37 11.62 20.78
CA PRO A 9 22.52 11.03 20.09
C PRO A 9 22.13 10.45 18.72
N GLY A 10 22.87 10.85 17.67
CA GLY A 10 22.62 10.41 16.29
C GLY A 10 21.57 11.23 15.53
N TYR A 11 20.99 12.26 16.15
CA TYR A 11 20.04 13.16 15.51
C TYR A 11 20.46 14.62 15.69
N GLU A 12 20.47 15.38 14.59
CA GLU A 12 20.64 16.84 14.60
C GLU A 12 19.27 17.49 14.63
N MET A 13 18.92 18.16 15.74
CA MET A 13 17.63 18.82 15.91
C MET A 13 17.60 20.15 15.15
N ILE A 14 16.68 20.31 14.20
CA ILE A 14 16.60 21.50 13.34
C ILE A 14 15.60 22.52 13.91
N SER A 15 14.35 22.11 14.13
CA SER A 15 13.28 23.01 14.56
C SER A 15 12.14 22.27 15.25
N GLU A 16 11.32 23.00 16.01
CA GLU A 16 10.07 22.49 16.56
C GLU A 16 8.97 22.52 15.48
N LEU A 17 8.27 21.40 15.28
CA LEU A 17 7.14 21.28 14.35
C LEU A 17 5.79 21.49 15.04
N GLY A 18 5.69 21.15 16.34
CA GLY A 18 4.49 21.41 17.11
C GLY A 18 4.56 20.91 18.56
N GLU A 19 3.84 21.60 19.44
CA GLU A 19 3.73 21.29 20.86
C GLU A 19 2.37 20.64 21.16
N GLY A 20 2.36 19.37 21.62
CA GLY A 20 1.15 18.66 22.04
C GLY A 20 1.10 18.47 23.56
N GLY A 21 -0.05 18.11 24.12
CA GLY A 21 -0.23 18.04 25.59
C GLY A 21 0.68 17.02 26.32
N MET A 22 1.18 15.99 25.63
CA MET A 22 2.07 14.96 26.22
C MET A 22 3.50 14.96 25.66
N ALA A 23 3.72 15.55 24.49
CA ALA A 23 4.97 15.49 23.75
C ALA A 23 5.13 16.69 22.82
N THR A 24 6.37 17.01 22.49
CA THR A 24 6.75 18.02 21.48
C THR A 24 7.35 17.31 20.27
N VAL A 25 6.95 17.70 19.06
CA VAL A 25 7.46 17.12 17.81
C VAL A 25 8.50 18.05 17.22
N TYR A 26 9.65 17.51 16.85
CA TYR A 26 10.77 18.23 16.25
C TYR A 26 11.11 17.68 14.87
N LEU A 27 11.56 18.56 13.99
CA LEU A 27 12.28 18.19 12.78
C LEU A 27 13.75 17.92 13.14
N ALA A 28 14.28 16.79 12.70
CA ALA A 28 15.69 16.45 12.91
C ALA A 28 16.29 15.75 11.69
N ILE A 29 17.62 15.73 11.58
CA ILE A 29 18.37 14.90 10.64
C ILE A 29 18.93 13.69 11.39
N GLN A 30 18.57 12.49 10.96
CA GLN A 30 19.17 11.25 11.46
C GLN A 30 20.51 11.00 10.76
N HIS A 31 21.63 11.15 11.47
CA HIS A 31 22.97 11.05 10.88
C HIS A 31 23.30 9.68 10.27
N SER A 32 22.78 8.59 10.85
CA SER A 32 23.10 7.23 10.39
C SER A 32 22.57 6.94 8.97
N LEU A 33 21.55 7.66 8.53
CA LEU A 33 20.88 7.46 7.23
C LEU A 33 20.82 8.74 6.39
N ASP A 34 21.42 9.82 6.88
CA ASP A 34 21.38 11.17 6.30
C ASP A 34 20.00 11.59 5.78
N ARG A 35 18.99 11.48 6.66
CA ARG A 35 17.59 11.76 6.30
C ARG A 35 16.89 12.63 7.32
N LYS A 36 15.93 13.42 6.86
CA LYS A 36 15.02 14.17 7.73
C LYS A 36 14.00 13.23 8.37
N VAL A 37 13.71 13.44 9.65
CA VAL A 37 12.74 12.69 10.45
C VAL A 37 11.93 13.65 11.32
N ALA A 38 10.73 13.23 11.70
CA ALA A 38 10.00 13.85 12.79
C ALA A 38 10.31 13.08 14.08
N ILE A 39 10.71 13.77 15.15
CA ILE A 39 10.96 13.18 16.46
C ILE A 39 9.95 13.71 17.45
N LYS A 40 9.06 12.85 17.92
CA LYS A 40 8.13 13.15 19.00
C LYS A 40 8.83 12.85 20.32
N VAL A 41 9.04 13.86 21.16
CA VAL A 41 9.75 13.78 22.44
C VAL A 41 8.77 14.03 23.57
N MET A 42 8.70 13.12 24.54
CA MET A 42 7.83 13.26 25.70
C MET A 42 8.27 14.43 26.60
N ARG A 43 7.32 15.23 27.10
CA ARG A 43 7.63 16.36 28.00
C ARG A 43 8.21 15.88 29.33
N ARG A 44 9.22 16.59 29.84
CA ARG A 44 9.96 16.22 31.06
C ARG A 44 9.09 16.30 32.32
N GLU A 45 8.17 17.27 32.40
CA GLU A 45 7.29 17.45 33.56
C GLU A 45 6.33 16.26 33.78
N LEU A 46 5.95 15.57 32.71
CA LEU A 46 5.02 14.42 32.77
C LEU A 46 5.69 13.10 33.18
N ARG A 47 7.03 13.10 33.26
CA ARG A 47 7.82 11.96 33.76
C ARG A 47 8.05 12.00 35.26
N VAL A 48 7.78 13.12 35.93
CA VAL A 48 8.00 13.27 37.37
C VAL A 48 6.77 12.73 38.12
N GLY A 49 6.78 11.44 38.45
CA GLY A 49 5.73 10.78 39.23
C GLY A 49 6.29 9.61 40.05
N SER A 50 5.74 9.39 41.24
CA SER A 50 6.18 8.34 42.18
C SER A 50 5.68 6.95 41.75
N GLY A 51 6.37 6.29 40.82
CA GLY A 51 6.10 4.90 40.41
C GLY A 51 7.14 4.31 39.45
N PRO A 52 7.16 2.98 39.20
CA PRO A 52 8.18 2.30 38.38
C PRO A 52 8.20 2.69 36.89
N MET A 53 7.12 3.30 36.40
CA MET A 53 7.04 4.05 35.13
C MET A 53 5.79 4.95 35.20
N PRO A 54 5.89 6.27 34.99
CA PRO A 54 4.73 7.17 34.93
C PRO A 54 3.73 6.69 33.87
N GLU A 55 2.43 6.73 34.18
CA GLU A 55 1.37 6.23 33.31
C GLU A 55 1.40 6.84 31.89
N PHE A 56 1.78 8.12 31.80
CA PHE A 56 1.94 8.84 30.54
C PHE A 56 3.08 8.30 29.66
N GLU A 57 4.16 7.81 30.26
CA GLU A 57 5.30 7.25 29.53
C GLU A 57 4.96 5.88 28.96
N ARG A 58 4.29 5.03 29.76
CA ARG A 58 3.78 3.74 29.29
C ARG A 58 2.84 3.91 28.09
N ARG A 59 1.95 4.90 28.17
CA ARG A 59 0.98 5.26 27.12
C ARG A 59 1.69 5.72 25.84
N PHE A 60 2.66 6.62 25.97
CA PHE A 60 3.45 7.14 24.85
C PHE A 60 4.19 6.03 24.10
N LEU A 61 4.86 5.12 24.82
CA LEU A 61 5.60 4.01 24.20
C LEU A 61 4.67 2.95 23.58
N LEU A 62 3.51 2.70 24.18
CA LEU A 62 2.52 1.76 23.64
C LEU A 62 1.97 2.24 22.30
N GLU A 63 1.67 3.53 22.17
CA GLU A 63 1.22 4.16 20.93
C GLU A 63 2.28 4.00 19.82
N GLY A 64 3.53 4.38 20.11
CA GLY A 64 4.64 4.23 19.16
C GLY A 64 4.86 2.78 18.71
N ARG A 65 4.87 1.83 19.65
CA ARG A 65 5.09 0.40 19.36
C ARG A 65 3.97 -0.21 18.54
N THR A 66 2.75 0.28 18.70
CA THR A 66 1.60 -0.20 17.92
C THR A 66 1.66 0.32 16.50
N MET A 67 1.97 1.60 16.30
CA MET A 67 2.15 2.18 14.97
C MET A 67 3.33 1.54 14.21
N ALA A 68 4.43 1.21 14.90
CA ALA A 68 5.58 0.52 14.29
C ALA A 68 5.25 -0.86 13.69
N LYS A 69 4.16 -1.50 14.12
CA LYS A 69 3.71 -2.80 13.60
C LYS A 69 2.80 -2.68 12.37
N LEU A 70 2.50 -1.47 11.90
CA LEU A 70 1.53 -1.22 10.84
C LEU A 70 2.19 -0.62 9.58
N PRO A 71 2.98 -1.39 8.81
CA PRO A 71 3.60 -0.90 7.58
C PRO A 71 2.56 -0.75 6.46
N HIS A 72 2.01 0.46 6.32
CA HIS A 72 1.01 0.78 5.29
C HIS A 72 1.22 2.20 4.75
N ARG A 73 1.02 2.41 3.44
CA ARG A 73 1.27 3.71 2.79
C ARG A 73 0.47 4.89 3.38
N ASN A 74 -0.72 4.59 3.91
CA ASN A 74 -1.62 5.57 4.52
C ASN A 74 -1.53 5.57 6.06
N ILE A 75 -0.48 4.99 6.65
CA ILE A 75 -0.16 5.06 8.09
C ILE A 75 1.28 5.54 8.23
N VAL A 76 1.56 6.41 9.19
CA VAL A 76 2.91 6.96 9.40
C VAL A 76 3.91 5.85 9.76
N ALA A 77 5.07 5.86 9.13
CA ALA A 77 6.13 4.91 9.47
C ALA A 77 6.86 5.35 10.74
N VAL A 78 6.95 4.46 11.72
CA VAL A 78 7.81 4.64 12.91
C VAL A 78 9.15 3.98 12.64
N TYR A 79 10.22 4.75 12.81
CA TYR A 79 11.59 4.29 12.54
C TYR A 79 12.31 3.81 13.78
N ASP A 80 12.12 4.50 14.91
CA ASP A 80 12.83 4.20 16.15
C ASP A 80 11.99 4.61 17.36
N ILE A 81 12.15 3.88 18.46
CA ILE A 81 11.48 4.15 19.74
C ILE A 81 12.52 3.96 20.82
N VAL A 82 12.84 5.04 21.53
CA VAL A 82 13.89 5.04 22.52
C VAL A 82 13.38 5.57 23.84
N THR A 83 13.79 4.91 24.91
CA THR A 83 13.55 5.30 26.29
C THR A 83 14.88 5.23 27.02
N ARG A 84 15.33 6.36 27.55
CA ARG A 84 16.53 6.51 28.39
C ARG A 84 16.17 7.32 29.63
N ASP A 85 17.00 7.24 30.67
CA ASP A 85 16.75 7.79 32.01
C ASP A 85 16.31 9.27 32.02
N ASP A 86 16.62 10.04 30.97
CA ASP A 86 16.29 11.46 30.84
C ASP A 86 15.42 11.82 29.62
N ILE A 87 15.14 10.89 28.69
CA ILE A 87 14.38 11.16 27.46
C ILE A 87 13.60 9.95 26.95
N ALA A 88 12.36 10.16 26.52
CA ALA A 88 11.59 9.20 25.75
C ALA A 88 11.17 9.83 24.43
N TYR A 89 11.51 9.20 23.30
CA TYR A 89 11.17 9.72 21.99
C TYR A 89 10.78 8.62 20.99
N ILE A 90 10.00 9.02 19.98
CA ILE A 90 9.63 8.21 18.83
C ILE A 90 10.12 8.96 17.59
N SER A 91 11.03 8.35 16.84
CA SER A 91 11.44 8.82 15.51
C SER A 91 10.51 8.24 14.47
N MET A 92 9.95 9.10 13.63
CA MET A 92 8.97 8.74 12.61
C MET A 92 9.22 9.49 11.30
N GLU A 93 8.51 9.05 10.27
CA GLU A 93 8.50 9.71 8.97
C GLU A 93 8.09 11.18 9.08
N LEU A 94 8.87 12.06 8.43
CA LEU A 94 8.50 13.46 8.24
C LEU A 94 7.48 13.58 7.11
N LEU A 95 6.32 14.17 7.40
CA LEU A 95 5.25 14.40 6.44
C LEU A 95 5.16 15.90 6.13
N GLU A 96 5.66 16.30 4.97
CA GLU A 96 5.78 17.73 4.58
C GLU A 96 4.53 18.30 3.89
N GLY A 97 3.56 17.45 3.52
CA GLY A 97 2.38 17.83 2.72
C GLY A 97 1.24 18.53 3.48
N GLY A 98 1.47 18.93 4.73
CA GLY A 98 0.49 19.57 5.61
C GLY A 98 -0.55 18.61 6.18
N THR A 99 -1.48 19.17 6.97
CA THR A 99 -2.61 18.44 7.56
C THR A 99 -3.87 18.54 6.71
N LEU A 100 -4.80 17.59 6.85
CA LEU A 100 -6.12 17.68 6.23
C LEU A 100 -6.90 18.90 6.73
N ALA A 101 -6.74 19.26 8.00
CA ALA A 101 -7.34 20.47 8.56
C ALA A 101 -6.94 21.74 7.78
N GLU A 102 -5.69 21.85 7.35
CA GLU A 102 -5.21 22.98 6.54
C GLU A 102 -5.80 22.95 5.14
N ARG A 103 -5.89 21.78 4.51
CA ARG A 103 -6.48 21.64 3.16
C ARG A 103 -7.97 21.95 3.15
N MET A 104 -8.69 21.55 4.20
CA MET A 104 -10.13 21.83 4.33
C MET A 104 -10.42 23.33 4.43
N ARG A 105 -9.51 24.16 4.98
CA ARG A 105 -9.68 25.63 4.98
C ARG A 105 -9.65 26.23 3.57
N SER A 106 -8.94 25.60 2.64
CA SER A 106 -8.88 26.00 1.24
C SER A 106 -10.04 25.46 0.40
N GLY A 107 -10.88 24.60 0.99
CA GLY A 107 -11.91 23.83 0.29
C GLY A 107 -11.34 22.61 -0.41
N LEU A 108 -12.11 21.52 -0.45
CA LEU A 108 -11.78 20.29 -1.20
C LEU A 108 -12.84 20.06 -2.27
N SER A 109 -12.42 19.68 -3.47
CA SER A 109 -13.34 19.18 -4.49
C SER A 109 -13.89 17.81 -4.08
N LEU A 110 -15.03 17.42 -4.65
CA LEU A 110 -15.63 16.10 -4.44
C LEU A 110 -14.64 14.95 -4.76
N GLY A 111 -13.85 15.10 -5.82
CA GLY A 111 -12.84 14.12 -6.21
C GLY A 111 -11.71 13.99 -5.20
N GLU A 112 -11.23 15.10 -4.66
CA GLU A 112 -10.21 15.09 -3.60
C GLU A 112 -10.76 14.49 -2.30
N ALA A 113 -11.99 14.85 -1.89
CA ALA A 113 -12.62 14.30 -0.71
C ALA A 113 -12.81 12.77 -0.82
N ILE A 114 -13.27 12.27 -1.97
CA ILE A 114 -13.40 10.82 -2.22
C ILE A 114 -12.02 10.14 -2.28
N GLY A 115 -11.05 10.74 -2.96
CA GLY A 115 -9.70 10.20 -3.05
C GLY A 115 -9.01 10.09 -1.68
N VAL A 116 -9.24 11.08 -0.81
CA VAL A 116 -8.75 11.03 0.58
C VAL A 116 -9.49 9.96 1.38
N ILE A 117 -10.82 9.92 1.35
CA ILE A 117 -11.59 9.02 2.21
C ILE A 117 -11.35 7.54 1.88
N VAL A 118 -11.22 7.20 0.59
CA VAL A 118 -10.93 5.82 0.15
C VAL A 118 -9.55 5.38 0.64
N GLN A 119 -8.55 6.25 0.57
CA GLN A 119 -7.20 5.97 1.06
C GLN A 119 -7.15 5.81 2.58
N LEU A 120 -7.86 6.67 3.32
CA LEU A 120 -7.98 6.56 4.77
C LEU A 120 -8.71 5.28 5.19
N ALA A 121 -9.79 4.93 4.50
CA ALA A 121 -10.54 3.69 4.73
C ALA A 121 -9.65 2.45 4.56
N ASN A 122 -8.80 2.42 3.53
CA ASN A 122 -7.84 1.33 3.32
C ASN A 122 -6.81 1.24 4.47
N GLY A 123 -6.30 2.39 4.94
CA GLY A 123 -5.38 2.43 6.09
C GLY A 123 -6.02 1.94 7.39
N LEU A 124 -7.23 2.40 7.70
CA LEU A 124 -7.98 1.99 8.89
C LEU A 124 -8.36 0.51 8.83
N GLU A 125 -8.82 0.00 7.69
CA GLU A 125 -9.12 -1.41 7.49
C GLU A 125 -7.88 -2.28 7.74
N TYR A 126 -6.71 -1.86 7.24
CA TYR A 126 -5.45 -2.54 7.50
C TYR A 126 -5.12 -2.56 9.00
N ALA A 127 -5.32 -1.46 9.72
CA ALA A 127 -5.15 -1.41 11.16
C ALA A 127 -6.12 -2.35 11.90
N HIS A 128 -7.41 -2.35 11.53
CA HIS A 128 -8.45 -3.19 12.12
C HIS A 128 -8.15 -4.68 11.96
N ARG A 129 -7.69 -5.10 10.77
CA ARG A 129 -7.26 -6.48 10.50
C ARG A 129 -6.06 -6.92 11.34
N ASN A 130 -5.28 -5.97 11.83
CA ASN A 130 -4.16 -6.20 12.76
C ASN A 130 -4.56 -5.98 14.24
N GLY A 131 -5.86 -5.88 14.55
CA GLY A 131 -6.39 -5.74 15.90
C GLY A 131 -6.18 -4.35 16.52
N VAL A 132 -5.90 -3.34 15.71
CA VAL A 132 -5.63 -1.96 16.16
C VAL A 132 -6.78 -1.05 15.72
N ILE A 133 -7.35 -0.29 16.66
CA ILE A 133 -8.40 0.71 16.41
C ILE A 133 -7.78 2.10 16.64
N HIS A 134 -8.04 3.04 15.74
CA HIS A 134 -7.45 4.38 15.76
C HIS A 134 -8.00 5.24 16.91
N ARG A 135 -9.32 5.27 17.12
CA ARG A 135 -10.06 5.91 18.22
C ARG A 135 -9.98 7.44 18.33
N ASP A 136 -9.01 8.09 17.69
CA ASP A 136 -8.81 9.55 17.69
C ASP A 136 -8.72 10.13 16.27
N LEU A 137 -9.58 9.68 15.36
CA LEU A 137 -9.56 10.16 13.98
C LEU A 137 -10.14 11.59 13.89
N LYS A 138 -9.34 12.54 13.39
CA LYS A 138 -9.71 13.95 13.18
C LYS A 138 -8.82 14.58 12.11
N PRO A 139 -9.21 15.72 11.49
CA PRO A 139 -8.44 16.34 10.41
C PRO A 139 -6.99 16.72 10.76
N SER A 140 -6.68 16.99 12.03
CA SER A 140 -5.30 17.27 12.47
C SER A 140 -4.41 16.02 12.54
N ASN A 141 -5.00 14.82 12.58
CA ASN A 141 -4.31 13.53 12.64
C ASN A 141 -4.27 12.82 11.26
N VAL A 142 -4.69 13.53 10.21
CA VAL A 142 -4.50 13.12 8.83
C VAL A 142 -3.51 14.09 8.22
N MET A 143 -2.30 13.62 7.96
CA MET A 143 -1.25 14.38 7.30
C MET A 143 -1.04 13.89 5.88
N PHE A 144 -0.19 14.58 5.12
CA PHE A 144 0.09 14.20 3.75
C PHE A 144 1.57 13.98 3.53
N ARG A 145 1.90 12.85 2.91
CA ARG A 145 3.28 12.55 2.48
C ARG A 145 3.66 13.41 1.26
N ASP A 146 2.69 13.59 0.38
CA ASP A 146 2.79 14.36 -0.86
C ASP A 146 1.41 14.98 -1.19
N ALA A 147 1.26 15.61 -2.36
CA ALA A 147 0.00 16.24 -2.75
C ALA A 147 -1.21 15.30 -2.78
N ALA A 148 -1.04 13.98 -2.94
CA ALA A 148 -2.13 13.03 -3.17
C ALA A 148 -2.28 11.94 -2.07
N THR A 149 -1.25 11.73 -1.25
CA THR A 149 -1.19 10.61 -0.30
C THR A 149 -1.48 11.04 1.14
N PRO A 150 -2.71 10.87 1.66
CA PRO A 150 -3.02 11.06 3.07
C PRO A 150 -2.44 9.93 3.90
N VAL A 151 -2.04 10.26 5.12
CA VAL A 151 -1.35 9.39 6.08
C VAL A 151 -1.95 9.63 7.46
N LEU A 152 -2.40 8.55 8.09
CA LEU A 152 -2.88 8.55 9.47
C LEU A 152 -1.71 8.68 10.44
N THR A 153 -1.84 9.61 11.38
CA THR A 153 -0.89 9.84 12.48
C THR A 153 -1.60 9.74 13.82
N ASP A 154 -0.85 9.51 14.90
CA ASP A 154 -1.33 9.60 16.29
C ASP A 154 -2.57 8.73 16.63
N PHE A 155 -2.35 7.43 16.76
CA PHE A 155 -3.38 6.48 17.18
C PHE A 155 -3.72 6.67 18.67
N GLY A 156 -5.00 6.92 18.97
CA GLY A 156 -5.53 7.17 20.32
C GLY A 156 -5.54 5.97 21.28
N ILE A 157 -4.65 4.99 21.09
CA ILE A 157 -4.56 3.72 21.83
C ILE A 157 -4.40 3.96 23.35
N ALA A 158 -3.71 5.04 23.72
CA ALA A 158 -3.44 5.44 25.10
C ALA A 158 -4.59 6.16 25.82
N LYS A 159 -5.62 6.63 25.11
CA LYS A 159 -6.66 7.49 25.72
C LYS A 159 -7.68 6.72 26.56
N HIS A 160 -7.73 5.38 26.48
CA HIS A 160 -8.93 4.65 26.86
C HIS A 160 -8.76 3.27 27.50
N ALA A 161 -7.70 3.05 28.29
CA ALA A 161 -7.70 1.89 29.17
C ALA A 161 -8.62 2.07 30.40
N ASP A 162 -8.69 3.27 31.03
CA ASP A 162 -9.45 3.41 32.30
C ASP A 162 -10.09 4.79 32.60
N VAL A 163 -9.96 5.81 31.73
CA VAL A 163 -10.08 7.21 32.20
C VAL A 163 -11.24 8.06 31.68
N LEU A 164 -11.78 7.89 30.45
CA LEU A 164 -12.86 8.83 30.05
C LEU A 164 -14.21 8.49 30.70
N ALA A 165 -14.54 7.22 30.95
CA ALA A 165 -15.75 6.88 31.72
C ALA A 165 -15.68 7.41 33.17
N SER A 166 -14.51 7.35 33.82
CA SER A 166 -14.33 7.80 35.21
C SER A 166 -14.21 9.32 35.36
N ARG A 167 -13.59 10.03 34.41
CA ARG A 167 -13.44 11.50 34.45
C ARG A 167 -14.68 12.27 34.00
N ILE A 168 -15.47 11.73 33.06
CA ILE A 168 -16.76 12.34 32.69
C ILE A 168 -17.70 12.38 33.91
N THR A 169 -17.68 11.33 34.74
CA THR A 169 -18.54 11.20 35.92
C THR A 169 -18.04 11.92 37.18
N GLN A 170 -16.74 12.18 37.33
CA GLN A 170 -16.18 12.71 38.59
C GLN A 170 -15.95 14.24 38.62
N THR A 171 -15.75 14.92 37.48
CA THR A 171 -15.35 16.35 37.49
C THR A 171 -16.16 17.26 36.57
N GLY A 172 -17.08 16.74 35.74
CA GLY A 172 -17.93 17.55 34.84
C GLY A 172 -17.17 18.32 33.75
N LEU A 173 -15.85 18.16 33.63
CA LEU A 173 -14.98 18.84 32.68
C LEU A 173 -14.64 17.89 31.52
N VAL A 174 -15.30 18.10 30.38
CA VAL A 174 -14.93 17.44 29.12
C VAL A 174 -13.60 18.03 28.63
N LEU A 175 -12.54 17.22 28.69
CA LEU A 175 -11.20 17.63 28.23
C LEU A 175 -11.08 17.35 26.73
N GLY A 176 -11.47 18.32 25.90
CA GLY A 176 -11.38 18.30 24.43
C GLY A 176 -12.72 18.48 23.72
N THR A 177 -12.68 18.71 22.40
CA THR A 177 -13.88 18.86 21.56
C THR A 177 -14.35 17.47 21.07
N PRO A 178 -15.57 17.03 21.40
CA PRO A 178 -16.06 15.67 21.10
C PRO A 178 -16.53 15.46 19.65
N THR A 179 -16.18 16.38 18.73
CA THR A 179 -16.73 16.48 17.36
C THR A 179 -16.69 15.21 16.51
N TYR A 180 -15.70 14.34 16.71
CA TYR A 180 -15.52 13.11 15.92
C TYR A 180 -15.78 11.83 16.72
N MET A 181 -16.30 11.95 17.95
CA MET A 181 -16.52 10.82 18.83
C MET A 181 -17.74 10.00 18.38
N SER A 182 -17.61 8.68 18.41
CA SER A 182 -18.75 7.78 18.15
C SER A 182 -19.71 7.72 19.35
N PRO A 183 -21.00 7.37 19.15
CA PRO A 183 -21.97 7.22 20.23
C PRO A 183 -21.53 6.23 21.32
N GLU A 184 -20.91 5.11 20.92
CA GLU A 184 -20.39 4.09 21.82
C GLU A 184 -19.18 4.57 22.64
N GLN A 185 -18.30 5.40 22.05
CA GLN A 185 -17.22 6.06 22.78
C GLN A 185 -17.77 7.05 23.81
N ALA A 186 -18.75 7.86 23.42
CA ALA A 186 -19.41 8.82 24.31
C ALA A 186 -20.12 8.14 25.49
N ALA A 187 -20.68 6.95 25.26
CA ALA A 187 -21.37 6.15 26.26
C ALA A 187 -20.44 5.22 27.08
N GLY A 188 -19.13 5.18 26.77
CA GLY A 188 -18.17 4.29 27.44
C GLY A 188 -18.44 2.80 27.23
N ARG A 189 -19.06 2.42 26.10
CA ARG A 189 -19.33 1.01 25.73
C ARG A 189 -18.09 0.38 25.08
N GLU A 190 -18.13 -0.92 24.80
CA GLU A 190 -17.08 -1.59 24.03
C GLU A 190 -16.96 -0.98 22.63
N ILE A 191 -15.72 -0.82 22.17
CA ILE A 191 -15.37 -0.13 20.92
C ILE A 191 -14.65 -1.11 20.00
N ASP A 192 -15.15 -1.26 18.78
CA ASP A 192 -14.51 -1.99 17.67
C ASP A 192 -14.15 -1.04 16.51
N GLY A 193 -13.76 -1.58 15.36
CA GLY A 193 -13.40 -0.80 14.16
C GLY A 193 -14.54 0.08 13.61
N ARG A 194 -15.81 -0.19 13.98
CA ARG A 194 -16.96 0.60 13.52
C ARG A 194 -17.01 1.99 14.16
N ALA A 195 -16.33 2.20 15.28
CA ALA A 195 -16.15 3.54 15.84
C ALA A 195 -15.29 4.44 14.94
N ASP A 196 -14.20 3.89 14.38
CA ASP A 196 -13.37 4.61 13.40
C ASP A 196 -14.14 4.88 12.11
N GLN A 197 -15.01 3.95 11.69
CA GLN A 197 -15.91 4.16 10.56
C GLN A 197 -16.89 5.31 10.81
N TYR A 198 -17.44 5.43 12.02
CA TYR A 198 -18.29 6.58 12.37
C TYR A 198 -17.52 7.89 12.30
N ALA A 199 -16.33 7.95 12.91
CA ALA A 199 -15.45 9.12 12.86
C ALA A 199 -15.05 9.49 11.42
N LEU A 200 -14.78 8.48 10.58
CA LEU A 200 -14.49 8.65 9.16
C LEU A 200 -15.71 9.23 8.41
N GLY A 201 -16.93 8.84 8.79
CA GLY A 201 -18.17 9.41 8.24
C GLY A 201 -18.35 10.89 8.60
N ILE A 202 -18.04 11.27 9.85
CA ILE A 202 -18.06 12.68 10.29
C ILE A 202 -17.05 13.49 9.47
N LEU A 203 -15.83 12.98 9.33
CA LEU A 203 -14.76 13.62 8.58
C LEU A 203 -15.11 13.73 7.09
N PHE A 204 -15.73 12.70 6.50
CA PHE A 204 -16.19 12.76 5.11
C PHE A 204 -17.29 13.81 4.91
N TYR A 205 -18.25 13.90 5.84
CA TYR A 205 -19.32 14.89 5.78
C TYR A 205 -18.75 16.30 5.84
N GLU A 206 -17.80 16.54 6.74
CA GLU A 206 -17.15 17.83 6.90
C GLU A 206 -16.29 18.20 5.69
N MET A 207 -15.58 17.25 5.07
CA MET A 207 -14.84 17.52 3.82
C MET A 207 -15.76 17.97 2.68
N LEU A 208 -17.00 17.48 2.64
CA LEU A 208 -17.97 17.82 1.60
C LEU A 208 -18.75 19.12 1.89
N THR A 209 -19.06 19.39 3.15
CA THR A 209 -19.95 20.50 3.53
C THR A 209 -19.21 21.67 4.20
N GLY A 210 -17.93 21.50 4.53
CA GLY A 210 -17.11 22.47 5.26
C GLY A 210 -17.42 22.56 6.76
N THR A 211 -18.44 21.86 7.26
CA THR A 211 -18.82 21.85 8.68
C THR A 211 -19.19 20.44 9.15
N PRO A 212 -18.89 20.06 10.41
CA PRO A 212 -19.27 18.75 10.90
C PRO A 212 -20.81 18.64 11.03
N PRO A 213 -21.38 17.44 10.92
CA PRO A 213 -22.84 17.23 10.92
C PRO A 213 -23.50 17.59 12.27
N PHE A 214 -22.77 17.52 13.37
CA PHE A 214 -23.26 17.88 14.70
C PHE A 214 -22.40 19.00 15.29
N THR A 215 -23.03 20.13 15.58
CA THR A 215 -22.42 21.32 16.19
C THR A 215 -23.24 21.76 17.41
N GLY A 216 -22.63 22.51 18.32
CA GLY A 216 -23.33 23.05 19.49
C GLY A 216 -22.44 23.96 20.33
N ASP A 217 -23.07 24.84 21.10
CA ASP A 217 -22.39 25.89 21.90
C ASP A 217 -21.58 25.33 23.08
N ASN A 218 -21.79 24.06 23.43
CA ASN A 218 -21.01 23.38 24.46
C ASN A 218 -20.73 21.91 24.07
N PRO A 219 -19.67 21.29 24.64
CA PRO A 219 -19.29 19.90 24.32
C PRO A 219 -20.41 18.87 24.56
N MET A 220 -21.26 19.08 25.57
CA MET A 220 -22.39 18.18 25.86
C MET A 220 -23.46 18.22 24.77
N ALA A 221 -23.71 19.37 24.15
CA ALA A 221 -24.65 19.50 23.03
C ALA A 221 -24.17 18.69 21.81
N VAL A 222 -22.86 18.74 21.51
CA VAL A 222 -22.26 17.93 20.43
C VAL A 222 -22.37 16.44 20.73
N LEU A 223 -22.03 15.99 21.96
CA LEU A 223 -22.20 14.59 22.39
C LEU A 223 -23.65 14.12 22.28
N MET A 224 -24.60 14.97 22.65
CA MET A 224 -26.03 14.67 22.53
C MET A 224 -26.46 14.56 21.05
N GLY A 225 -25.89 15.40 20.18
CA GLY A 225 -26.06 15.28 18.73
C GLY A 225 -25.58 13.92 18.20
N HIS A 226 -24.39 13.48 18.61
CA HIS A 226 -23.88 12.15 18.29
C HIS A 226 -24.81 11.04 18.79
N ALA A 227 -25.34 11.15 20.01
CA ALA A 227 -26.19 10.11 20.60
C ALA A 227 -27.61 10.05 20.01
N LEU A 228 -28.24 11.20 19.73
CA LEU A 228 -29.69 11.28 19.51
C LEU A 228 -30.11 11.84 18.15
N GLN A 229 -29.33 12.72 17.52
CA GLN A 229 -29.76 13.40 16.30
C GLN A 229 -29.43 12.58 15.05
N PRO A 230 -30.36 12.41 14.10
CA PRO A 230 -30.02 11.80 12.81
C PRO A 230 -29.01 12.68 12.05
N PRO A 231 -28.18 12.09 11.15
CA PRO A 231 -27.29 12.87 10.31
C PRO A 231 -28.09 13.89 9.49
N PRO A 232 -27.64 15.16 9.39
CA PRO A 232 -28.33 16.15 8.58
C PRO A 232 -28.33 15.74 7.10
N PRO A 233 -29.38 16.12 6.34
CA PRO A 233 -29.42 15.86 4.91
C PRO A 233 -28.32 16.66 4.20
N LEU A 234 -27.64 16.01 3.26
CA LEU A 234 -26.69 16.67 2.38
C LEU A 234 -27.39 17.67 1.44
N PRO A 235 -26.66 18.71 0.99
CA PRO A 235 -27.08 19.58 -0.10
C PRO A 235 -27.54 18.82 -1.35
N ASP A 236 -28.44 19.42 -2.12
CA ASP A 236 -29.12 18.80 -3.28
C ASP A 236 -28.16 18.20 -4.31
N ASP A 237 -27.03 18.85 -4.54
CA ASP A 237 -25.96 18.46 -5.45
C ASP A 237 -25.16 17.25 -4.94
N LEU A 238 -25.16 16.99 -3.63
CA LEU A 238 -24.48 15.86 -2.98
C LEU A 238 -25.46 14.78 -2.47
N ARG A 239 -26.77 15.02 -2.59
CA ARG A 239 -27.84 14.11 -2.14
C ARG A 239 -27.67 12.65 -2.57
N PRO A 240 -27.12 12.30 -3.75
CA PRO A 240 -26.85 10.91 -4.09
C PRO A 240 -25.96 10.16 -3.08
N LEU A 241 -25.08 10.85 -2.35
CA LEU A 241 -24.20 10.25 -1.33
C LEU A 241 -24.92 10.00 0.01
N GLN A 242 -26.13 10.51 0.21
CA GLN A 242 -26.86 10.39 1.49
C GLN A 242 -26.92 8.96 2.05
N PRO A 243 -27.18 7.90 1.26
CA PRO A 243 -27.23 6.53 1.79
C PRO A 243 -25.92 6.03 2.41
N ILE A 244 -24.78 6.61 2.01
CA ILE A 244 -23.48 6.32 2.62
C ILE A 244 -23.42 6.89 4.04
N PHE A 245 -23.83 8.14 4.21
CA PHE A 245 -23.85 8.82 5.51
C PHE A 245 -24.89 8.23 6.45
N ASP A 246 -26.06 7.85 5.94
CA ASP A 246 -27.10 7.19 6.73
C ASP A 246 -26.60 5.90 7.38
N ARG A 247 -25.75 5.13 6.68
CA ARG A 247 -25.11 3.93 7.24
C ARG A 247 -23.88 4.23 8.09
N MET A 248 -22.94 5.08 7.64
CA MET A 248 -21.71 5.35 8.41
C MET A 248 -22.02 6.05 9.75
N LEU A 249 -23.04 6.91 9.78
CA LEU A 249 -23.44 7.69 10.95
C LEU A 249 -24.63 7.08 11.71
N ALA A 250 -24.95 5.81 11.44
CA ALA A 250 -25.98 5.10 12.19
C ALA A 250 -25.58 4.98 13.68
N LYS A 251 -26.57 5.13 14.56
CA LYS A 251 -26.34 5.23 16.01
C LYS A 251 -26.00 3.87 16.61
N ASP A 252 -26.69 2.82 16.17
CA ASP A 252 -26.31 1.45 16.47
C ASP A 252 -25.14 1.04 15.55
N PRO A 253 -24.00 0.59 16.10
CA PRO A 253 -22.89 0.06 15.30
C PRO A 253 -23.30 -1.07 14.35
N ASN A 254 -24.34 -1.85 14.65
CA ASN A 254 -24.79 -2.96 13.80
C ASN A 254 -25.51 -2.52 12.52
N ASP A 255 -26.03 -1.30 12.49
CA ASP A 255 -26.68 -0.73 11.31
C ASP A 255 -25.67 -0.14 10.31
N ARG A 256 -24.41 -0.01 10.72
CA ARG A 256 -23.32 0.50 9.88
C ARG A 256 -22.81 -0.57 8.90
N PHE A 257 -21.82 -0.24 8.07
CA PHE A 257 -21.19 -1.26 7.23
C PHE A 257 -20.35 -2.18 8.10
N ALA A 258 -20.33 -3.49 7.79
CA ALA A 258 -19.66 -4.48 8.62
C ALA A 258 -18.14 -4.20 8.79
N ASN A 259 -17.52 -3.61 7.77
CA ASN A 259 -16.12 -3.17 7.73
C ASN A 259 -15.96 -1.99 6.75
N LEU A 260 -14.74 -1.46 6.62
CA LEU A 260 -14.47 -0.32 5.74
C LEU A 260 -14.37 -0.72 4.26
N GLN A 261 -14.11 -1.99 3.94
CA GLN A 261 -14.15 -2.49 2.56
C GLN A 261 -15.56 -2.44 1.97
N ASP A 262 -16.56 -2.83 2.76
CA ASP A 262 -17.97 -2.76 2.37
C ASP A 262 -18.42 -1.31 2.12
N PHE A 263 -17.95 -0.38 2.95
CA PHE A 263 -18.13 1.06 2.71
C PHE A 263 -17.51 1.49 1.37
N VAL A 264 -16.24 1.17 1.12
CA VAL A 264 -15.54 1.54 -0.13
C VAL A 264 -16.25 0.94 -1.35
N LYS A 265 -16.74 -0.30 -1.24
CA LYS A 265 -17.51 -0.97 -2.29
C LYS A 265 -18.84 -0.27 -2.56
N ALA A 266 -19.58 0.12 -1.51
CA ALA A 266 -20.83 0.84 -1.63
C ALA A 266 -20.61 2.24 -2.26
N LEU A 267 -19.59 2.97 -1.79
CA LEU A 267 -19.23 4.28 -2.34
C LEU A 267 -18.84 4.18 -3.82
N ARG A 268 -18.02 3.19 -4.19
CA ARG A 268 -17.66 2.93 -5.59
C ARG A 268 -18.88 2.64 -6.45
N GLY A 269 -19.77 1.76 -5.99
CA GLY A 269 -21.00 1.41 -6.70
C GLY A 269 -21.89 2.63 -6.96
N LEU A 270 -21.98 3.53 -5.97
CA LEU A 270 -22.80 4.74 -6.05
C LEU A 270 -22.19 5.80 -6.97
N VAL A 271 -20.87 5.98 -6.91
CA VAL A 271 -20.13 6.90 -7.81
C VAL A 271 -20.19 6.43 -9.26
N VAL A 272 -20.00 5.13 -9.51
CA VAL A 272 -20.05 4.57 -10.88
C VAL A 272 -21.47 4.53 -11.43
N GLY A 273 -22.48 4.31 -10.57
CA GLY A 273 -23.88 4.22 -10.96
C GLY A 273 -24.61 5.56 -11.12
N ASN A 274 -23.94 6.70 -10.89
CA ASN A 274 -24.56 8.02 -10.94
C ASN A 274 -23.79 9.00 -11.85
N ASP A 275 -24.32 9.23 -13.05
CA ASP A 275 -23.70 10.09 -14.06
C ASP A 275 -23.50 11.54 -13.60
N GLU A 276 -24.31 12.04 -12.66
CA GLU A 276 -24.20 13.42 -12.16
C GLU A 276 -23.00 13.57 -11.21
N LEU A 277 -22.77 12.58 -10.33
CA LEU A 277 -21.55 12.52 -9.52
C LEU A 277 -20.30 12.36 -10.41
N VAL A 278 -20.37 11.55 -11.47
CA VAL A 278 -19.25 11.40 -12.42
C VAL A 278 -18.94 12.71 -13.16
N LYS A 279 -19.94 13.55 -13.46
CA LYS A 279 -19.74 14.88 -14.04
C LYS A 279 -19.13 15.86 -13.04
N GLN A 280 -19.59 15.86 -11.78
CA GLN A 280 -19.03 16.70 -10.72
C GLN A 280 -17.58 16.35 -10.35
N LEU A 281 -17.17 15.09 -10.59
CA LEU A 281 -15.77 14.66 -10.52
C LEU A 281 -14.88 15.25 -11.64
N GLY A 282 -15.48 15.89 -12.66
CA GLY A 282 -14.86 16.29 -13.92
C GLY A 282 -14.23 17.69 -13.93
N ALA A 283 -13.00 17.79 -13.44
CA ALA A 283 -11.99 18.76 -13.91
C ALA A 283 -10.55 18.20 -13.83
N ILE A 284 -10.37 16.89 -13.62
CA ILE A 284 -9.07 16.23 -13.52
C ILE A 284 -8.98 15.17 -14.64
N THR A 285 -8.43 15.56 -15.78
CA THR A 285 -8.03 14.75 -16.96
C THR A 285 -9.12 14.22 -17.91
N THR A 286 -8.79 14.12 -19.20
CA THR A 286 -9.58 13.53 -20.30
C THR A 286 -9.64 11.98 -20.27
N ALA A 287 -9.36 11.37 -19.12
CA ALA A 287 -9.12 9.93 -18.97
C ALA A 287 -10.40 9.07 -18.95
N SER A 288 -10.23 7.77 -19.25
CA SER A 288 -11.31 6.76 -19.20
C SER A 288 -11.85 6.56 -17.77
N THR A 289 -13.08 6.07 -17.63
CA THR A 289 -13.72 5.83 -16.30
C THR A 289 -12.85 4.95 -15.39
N SER A 290 -12.16 3.96 -15.95
CA SER A 290 -11.24 3.07 -15.22
C SER A 290 -9.97 3.76 -14.71
N GLU A 291 -9.47 4.76 -15.43
CA GLU A 291 -8.31 5.58 -14.99
C GLU A 291 -8.72 6.57 -13.92
N ARG A 292 -9.92 7.17 -14.02
CA ARG A 292 -10.46 8.05 -12.96
C ARG A 292 -10.65 7.28 -11.65
N LEU A 293 -11.20 6.07 -11.72
CA LEU A 293 -11.34 5.22 -10.53
C LEU A 293 -9.99 4.83 -9.93
N ARG A 294 -8.97 4.55 -10.76
CA ARG A 294 -7.60 4.33 -10.26
C ARG A 294 -7.01 5.57 -9.59
N ALA A 295 -7.18 6.75 -10.18
CA ALA A 295 -6.71 8.01 -9.62
C ALA A 295 -7.37 8.35 -8.27
N LEU A 296 -8.65 7.97 -8.09
CA LEU A 296 -9.38 8.07 -6.83
C LEU A 296 -9.02 6.99 -5.80
N GLY A 297 -8.03 6.14 -6.09
CA GLY A 297 -7.54 5.11 -5.16
C GLY A 297 -8.35 3.81 -5.17
N PHE A 298 -9.22 3.58 -6.16
CA PHE A 298 -9.96 2.31 -6.33
C PHE A 298 -9.12 1.20 -7.02
N SER A 299 -7.78 1.33 -7.10
CA SER A 299 -6.88 0.35 -7.75
C SER A 299 -6.99 -1.05 -7.12
N GLY A 300 -7.24 -2.05 -7.96
CA GLY A 300 -7.76 -3.35 -7.55
C GLY A 300 -6.75 -4.39 -7.06
N GLU A 301 -7.14 -5.05 -5.97
CA GLU A 301 -6.97 -6.49 -5.73
C GLU A 301 -8.25 -7.26 -6.11
N TYR A 302 -9.12 -6.65 -6.94
CA TYR A 302 -10.47 -7.14 -7.21
C TYR A 302 -10.73 -7.26 -8.70
N THR A 303 -10.24 -8.36 -9.26
CA THR A 303 -10.73 -8.95 -10.51
C THR A 303 -10.75 -10.46 -10.32
N GLY A 304 -11.94 -11.01 -10.14
CA GLY A 304 -12.21 -12.32 -10.72
C GLY A 304 -12.28 -12.13 -12.23
N GLY A 305 -11.49 -12.90 -12.97
CA GLY A 305 -11.48 -12.92 -14.44
C GLY A 305 -10.09 -12.65 -15.03
N ASP A 306 -9.57 -13.65 -15.73
CA ASP A 306 -8.28 -13.71 -16.44
C ASP A 306 -7.95 -12.47 -17.27
N SER A 307 -6.70 -11.98 -17.16
CA SER A 307 -5.67 -12.00 -18.23
C SER A 307 -4.57 -10.96 -17.93
N GLY A 308 -3.32 -11.41 -18.00
CA GLY A 308 -2.14 -10.59 -17.77
C GLY A 308 -1.83 -9.67 -18.94
N PHE A 309 -1.41 -8.45 -18.62
CA PHE A 309 -0.55 -7.64 -19.47
C PHE A 309 0.51 -7.01 -18.56
N ALA A 310 1.75 -7.35 -18.87
CA ALA A 310 3.01 -7.10 -18.17
C ALA A 310 3.17 -5.68 -17.58
N LEU A 311 3.80 -5.50 -16.41
CA LEU A 311 5.27 -5.53 -16.26
C LEU A 311 5.97 -4.52 -17.21
N ASP A 312 5.66 -3.24 -17.01
CA ASP A 312 6.42 -2.06 -17.43
C ASP A 312 5.89 -0.93 -16.51
N LEU A 313 6.61 -0.32 -15.56
CA LEU A 313 7.91 0.33 -15.70
C LEU A 313 8.57 0.40 -14.32
N LEU A 314 9.56 -0.48 -14.12
CA LEU A 314 10.77 -0.15 -13.40
C LEU A 314 11.44 1.02 -14.14
N ARG A 315 11.16 2.27 -13.73
CA ARG A 315 11.99 3.45 -14.04
C ARG A 315 11.87 4.48 -12.92
N MET A 316 12.78 4.43 -11.96
CA MET A 316 13.26 5.65 -11.31
C MET A 316 14.62 5.98 -11.92
N PRO A 317 14.79 7.13 -12.60
CA PRO A 317 16.10 7.69 -12.83
C PRO A 317 16.58 8.45 -11.58
N GLN A 318 17.90 8.50 -11.52
CA GLN A 318 18.77 9.10 -10.52
C GLN A 318 18.45 10.56 -10.19
N THR A 319 18.69 10.92 -8.93
CA THR A 319 18.94 12.28 -8.48
C THR A 319 20.20 12.86 -9.13
N ASP A 320 20.14 14.14 -9.54
CA ASP A 320 21.27 15.07 -9.37
C ASP A 320 20.73 16.52 -9.34
N PRO A 321 21.44 17.46 -8.68
CA PRO A 321 20.90 18.67 -8.07
C PRO A 321 21.25 19.93 -8.88
N SER A 322 20.93 21.09 -8.29
CA SER A 322 21.38 22.45 -8.69
C SER A 322 20.51 23.09 -9.79
N ILE A 323 20.12 24.37 -9.79
CA ILE A 323 20.48 25.59 -9.05
C ILE A 323 19.40 26.63 -9.45
N SER A 324 18.89 27.43 -8.51
CA SER A 324 18.90 28.91 -8.59
C SER A 324 17.86 29.58 -7.70
N GLN A 325 18.41 30.40 -6.82
CA GLN A 325 17.78 31.44 -6.02
C GLN A 325 17.27 32.60 -6.89
N HIS A 326 16.32 33.39 -6.37
CA HIS A 326 16.50 34.83 -6.15
C HIS A 326 15.46 35.42 -5.19
N ALA A 327 15.97 36.17 -4.21
CA ALA A 327 15.28 37.24 -3.48
C ALA A 327 15.18 38.49 -4.40
N THR A 328 14.39 39.56 -4.20
CA THR A 328 14.13 40.42 -3.02
C THR A 328 13.13 41.53 -3.46
N THR A 329 12.25 41.95 -2.53
CA THR A 329 11.91 43.35 -2.16
C THR A 329 11.22 44.32 -3.15
N SER A 330 10.05 44.83 -2.68
CA SER A 330 9.54 46.22 -2.73
C SER A 330 9.20 46.88 -4.07
N MET A 331 7.93 47.29 -4.22
CA MET A 331 7.57 48.71 -4.37
C MET A 331 6.14 49.00 -3.90
N ILE A 332 5.96 50.28 -3.59
CA ILE A 332 4.99 50.95 -2.72
C ILE A 332 3.96 51.73 -3.57
N ASN A 333 2.76 51.89 -2.99
CA ASN A 333 1.72 52.90 -3.21
C ASN A 333 0.89 52.93 -4.51
N GLN A 334 -0.43 52.77 -4.37
CA GLN A 334 -1.30 53.95 -4.23
C GLN A 334 -2.63 53.63 -3.55
N ALA A 335 -3.18 54.67 -2.94
CA ALA A 335 -4.11 54.68 -1.83
C ALA A 335 -5.55 55.05 -2.22
N LEU A 336 -6.43 55.04 -1.18
CA LEU A 336 -7.75 55.70 -1.05
C LEU A 336 -8.90 54.86 -1.67
N GLN A 337 -10.00 54.51 -0.99
CA GLN A 337 -10.84 55.29 -0.08
C GLN A 337 -11.72 54.46 0.89
N ARG A 338 -12.24 55.15 1.91
CA ARG A 338 -13.06 54.71 3.07
C ARG A 338 -14.48 54.22 2.73
N PRO A 339 -15.16 53.51 3.66
CA PRO A 339 -16.53 53.02 3.49
C PRO A 339 -17.59 54.07 3.90
N ARG A 340 -18.77 54.01 3.26
CA ARG A 340 -20.03 54.56 3.78
C ARG A 340 -21.15 53.52 3.60
N LEU A 341 -21.94 53.39 4.66
CA LEU A 341 -23.17 52.62 4.81
C LEU A 341 -24.29 53.05 3.84
N LEU A 342 -25.17 52.11 3.48
CA LEU A 342 -26.65 52.15 3.61
C LEU A 342 -27.21 50.85 2.98
N ALA A 343 -27.82 49.93 3.74
CA ALA A 343 -29.23 49.88 4.17
C ALA A 343 -30.22 49.41 3.09
N MET A 344 -30.95 48.32 3.36
CA MET A 344 -32.37 48.19 3.03
C MET A 344 -33.10 47.24 3.99
N VAL A 345 -34.34 47.63 4.25
CA VAL A 345 -35.24 47.31 5.36
C VAL A 345 -36.49 46.64 4.81
N VAL A 346 -37.06 45.65 5.52
CA VAL A 346 -38.51 45.42 5.75
C VAL A 346 -38.58 44.54 7.03
N ALA A 347 -39.31 44.79 8.11
CA ALA A 347 -40.64 45.39 8.35
C ALA A 347 -40.61 46.19 9.69
N GLY A 348 -41.31 47.30 9.95
CA GLY A 348 -42.59 47.80 9.43
C GLY A 348 -43.73 47.13 10.19
N VAL A 349 -44.28 47.66 11.30
CA VAL A 349 -45.01 48.92 11.44
C VAL A 349 -45.08 49.29 12.93
N GLY A 350 -44.71 50.51 13.31
CA GLY A 350 -44.93 50.99 14.69
C GLY A 350 -44.08 52.16 15.18
N VAL A 351 -43.04 52.60 14.45
CA VAL A 351 -42.11 53.65 14.96
C VAL A 351 -41.93 54.82 13.97
N LEU A 352 -42.84 54.97 13.01
CA LEU A 352 -42.93 56.16 12.14
C LEU A 352 -43.41 57.43 12.89
N VAL A 353 -43.69 57.34 14.20
CA VAL A 353 -44.10 58.47 15.04
C VAL A 353 -43.04 58.85 16.10
N LEU A 354 -42.11 57.95 16.45
CA LEU A 354 -41.08 58.23 17.48
C LEU A 354 -39.81 58.88 16.90
N GLY A 355 -39.50 58.60 15.63
CA GLY A 355 -38.32 59.16 14.94
C GLY A 355 -38.41 60.66 14.67
N LEU A 356 -39.61 61.23 14.65
CA LEU A 356 -39.82 62.67 14.45
C LEU A 356 -39.71 63.46 15.77
N VAL A 357 -39.86 62.80 16.92
CA VAL A 357 -39.70 63.38 18.26
C VAL A 357 -38.23 63.33 18.70
N LEU A 358 -37.49 62.28 18.34
CA LEU A 358 -36.08 62.13 18.71
C LEU A 358 -35.12 63.00 17.89
N TRP A 359 -35.50 63.42 16.68
CA TRP A 359 -34.72 64.38 15.88
C TRP A 359 -34.81 65.83 16.39
N ALA A 360 -35.86 66.16 17.16
CA ALA A 360 -36.03 67.49 17.74
C ALA A 360 -35.34 67.68 19.12
N ALA A 361 -34.93 66.59 19.79
CA ALA A 361 -34.41 66.63 21.17
C ALA A 361 -32.88 66.73 21.29
N PHE A 362 -32.12 66.39 20.24
CA PHE A 362 -30.65 66.40 20.25
C PHE A 362 -30.05 67.52 19.38
N LYS A 363 -30.47 68.76 19.62
CA LYS A 363 -29.61 69.92 19.31
C LYS A 363 -28.60 70.08 20.45
N PRO A 364 -27.32 70.38 20.18
CA PRO A 364 -26.42 70.89 21.22
C PRO A 364 -27.01 72.20 21.73
N ARG A 365 -27.60 72.19 22.93
CA ARG A 365 -27.98 73.41 23.63
C ARG A 365 -26.71 73.94 24.27
N SER A 366 -26.11 74.96 23.67
CA SER A 366 -25.30 75.89 24.46
C SER A 366 -26.21 76.44 25.57
N LEU A 367 -25.86 76.21 26.83
CA LEU A 367 -26.60 76.79 27.96
C LEU A 367 -26.79 78.29 27.73
N SER A 368 -27.98 78.82 28.04
CA SER A 368 -28.20 80.27 28.02
C SER A 368 -27.28 80.94 29.06
N GLN A 369 -26.97 82.24 28.90
CA GLN A 369 -26.12 82.96 29.87
C GLN A 369 -26.68 82.89 31.30
N ASP A 370 -28.01 82.82 31.46
CA ASP A 370 -28.68 82.74 32.76
C ASP A 370 -28.52 81.35 33.40
N ASP A 371 -28.62 80.27 32.61
CA ASP A 371 -28.43 78.90 33.11
C ASP A 371 -26.97 78.62 33.51
N GLN A 372 -26.00 79.21 32.80
CA GLN A 372 -24.58 79.12 33.17
C GLN A 372 -24.27 79.83 34.50
N TYR A 373 -24.95 80.94 34.78
CA TYR A 373 -24.80 81.66 36.05
C TYR A 373 -25.41 80.87 37.22
N LEU A 374 -26.58 80.26 37.01
CA LEU A 374 -27.24 79.42 38.02
C LEU A 374 -26.42 78.17 38.35
N VAL A 375 -25.92 77.45 37.35
CA VAL A 375 -25.05 76.27 37.56
C VAL A 375 -23.78 76.64 38.35
N ARG A 376 -23.13 77.78 38.04
CA ARG A 376 -21.96 78.24 38.81
C ARG A 376 -22.30 78.64 40.25
N THR A 377 -23.51 79.15 40.48
CA THR A 377 -23.96 79.55 41.82
C THR A 377 -24.26 78.32 42.67
N LEU A 378 -25.02 77.36 42.12
CA LEU A 378 -25.35 76.10 42.78
C LEU A 378 -24.10 75.25 43.05
N LEU A 379 -23.13 75.19 42.13
CA LEU A 379 -21.87 74.48 42.36
C LEU A 379 -21.04 75.11 43.51
N ARG A 380 -21.03 76.44 43.64
CA ARG A 380 -20.34 77.12 44.74
C ARG A 380 -21.03 76.94 46.08
N GLU A 381 -22.36 76.91 46.09
CA GLU A 381 -23.16 76.62 47.29
C GLU A 381 -22.98 75.16 47.71
N ALA A 382 -23.03 74.23 46.75
CA ALA A 382 -22.74 72.82 46.98
C ALA A 382 -21.32 72.60 47.52
N ASP A 383 -20.28 73.22 46.95
CA ASP A 383 -18.91 73.15 47.48
C ASP A 383 -18.84 73.57 48.96
N ARG A 384 -19.51 74.67 49.34
CA ARG A 384 -19.58 75.12 50.74
C ARG A 384 -20.36 74.16 51.64
N MET A 385 -21.43 73.57 51.14
CA MET A 385 -22.23 72.59 51.90
C MET A 385 -21.46 71.27 52.10
N VAL A 386 -20.67 70.83 51.11
CA VAL A 386 -19.76 69.69 51.28
C VAL A 386 -18.68 69.98 52.34
N GLU A 387 -18.09 71.17 52.32
CA GLU A 387 -17.06 71.58 53.30
C GLU A 387 -17.62 71.72 54.73
N SER A 388 -18.88 72.12 54.89
CA SER A 388 -19.53 72.27 56.19
C SER A 388 -20.16 70.98 56.73
N GLY A 389 -20.25 69.92 55.91
CA GLY A 389 -20.79 68.61 56.30
C GLY A 389 -22.30 68.47 56.12
N ASP A 390 -22.97 69.46 55.55
CA ASP A 390 -24.40 69.46 55.24
C ASP A 390 -24.67 68.68 53.93
N LEU A 391 -24.35 67.38 53.96
CA LEU A 391 -24.30 66.53 52.75
C LEU A 391 -25.69 66.14 52.25
N LEU A 392 -26.55 65.67 53.15
CA LEU A 392 -27.91 65.16 52.88
C LEU A 392 -29.00 65.83 53.72
N ALA A 393 -28.62 66.71 54.65
CA ALA A 393 -29.53 67.41 55.55
C ALA A 393 -29.03 68.85 55.78
N PRO A 394 -29.92 69.84 56.01
CA PRO A 394 -31.39 69.73 56.02
C PRO A 394 -32.01 69.63 54.60
N PRO A 395 -33.23 69.06 54.46
CA PRO A 395 -33.93 68.97 53.17
C PRO A 395 -34.18 70.36 52.57
N GLY A 396 -33.93 70.53 51.27
CA GLY A 396 -34.05 71.81 50.58
C GLY A 396 -32.82 72.72 50.65
N ALA A 397 -31.81 72.38 51.47
CA ALA A 397 -30.55 73.12 51.62
C ALA A 397 -29.40 72.17 51.97
N ASN A 398 -29.08 71.24 51.07
CA ASN A 398 -27.95 70.32 51.21
C ASN A 398 -27.18 70.14 49.90
N ALA A 399 -25.92 69.72 50.04
CA ALA A 399 -25.00 69.61 48.92
C ALA A 399 -25.49 68.66 47.82
N PHE A 400 -26.08 67.53 48.19
CA PHE A 400 -26.54 66.52 47.24
C PHE A 400 -27.69 67.04 46.36
N GLU A 401 -28.68 67.71 46.94
CA GLU A 401 -29.80 68.29 46.19
C GLU A 401 -29.35 69.39 45.22
N ASP A 402 -28.41 70.25 45.62
CA ASP A 402 -27.89 71.30 44.76
C ASP A 402 -27.03 70.75 43.62
N VAL A 403 -26.24 69.70 43.88
CA VAL A 403 -25.52 68.95 42.84
C VAL A 403 -26.49 68.23 41.89
N GLN A 404 -27.58 67.64 42.40
CA GLN A 404 -28.61 67.02 41.55
C GLN A 404 -29.30 68.05 40.65
N LYS A 405 -29.63 69.25 41.16
CA LYS A 405 -30.19 70.34 40.34
C LYS A 405 -29.22 70.76 39.23
N VAL A 406 -27.92 70.78 39.51
CA VAL A 406 -26.88 71.04 38.50
C VAL A 406 -26.88 69.95 37.42
N LEU A 407 -26.81 68.67 37.82
CA LEU A 407 -26.75 67.54 36.88
C LEU A 407 -28.06 67.33 36.09
N GLN A 408 -29.21 67.78 36.61
CA GLN A 408 -30.46 67.82 35.83
C GLN A 408 -30.43 68.84 34.69
N LYS A 409 -29.66 69.92 34.85
CA LYS A 409 -29.54 71.00 33.85
C LYS A 409 -28.38 70.79 32.89
N ASP A 410 -27.29 70.23 33.39
CA ASP A 410 -26.08 69.89 32.65
C ASP A 410 -25.58 68.50 33.11
N PRO A 411 -26.07 67.41 32.48
CA PRO A 411 -25.75 66.04 32.89
C PRO A 411 -24.27 65.67 32.77
N GLU A 412 -23.51 66.37 31.93
CA GLU A 412 -22.07 66.14 31.72
C GLU A 412 -21.19 67.14 32.51
N ASN A 413 -21.77 67.84 33.48
CA ASN A 413 -21.02 68.80 34.29
C ASN A 413 -19.95 68.10 35.13
N GLU A 414 -18.68 68.21 34.72
CA GLU A 414 -17.55 67.54 35.38
C GLU A 414 -17.48 67.84 36.88
N ARG A 415 -17.72 69.10 37.30
CA ARG A 415 -17.64 69.49 38.72
C ARG A 415 -18.81 68.98 39.54
N GLY A 416 -20.01 68.92 38.96
CA GLY A 416 -21.18 68.32 39.60
C GLY A 416 -20.99 66.81 39.85
N LEU A 417 -20.45 66.09 38.87
CA LEU A 417 -20.13 64.67 39.01
C LEU A 417 -19.01 64.42 40.03
N GLU A 418 -18.00 65.29 40.07
CA GLU A 418 -16.92 65.25 41.07
C GLU A 418 -17.44 65.43 42.50
N LEU A 419 -18.33 66.41 42.72
CA LEU A 419 -18.93 66.66 44.05
C LEU A 419 -19.83 65.50 44.50
N LEU A 420 -20.59 64.90 43.59
CA LEU A 420 -21.41 63.72 43.91
C LEU A 420 -20.53 62.52 44.34
N GLY A 421 -19.39 62.33 43.67
CA GLY A 421 -18.38 61.35 44.06
C GLY A 421 -17.75 61.64 45.44
N LEU A 422 -17.50 62.91 45.76
CA LEU A 422 -16.95 63.32 47.06
C LEU A 422 -17.93 63.09 48.21
N ILE A 423 -19.22 63.37 48.01
CA ILE A 423 -20.28 63.09 48.98
C ILE A 423 -20.38 61.58 49.26
N ALA A 424 -20.43 60.75 48.20
CA ALA A 424 -20.48 59.29 48.34
C ALA A 424 -19.25 58.74 49.07
N THR A 425 -18.05 59.26 48.76
CA THR A 425 -16.79 58.87 49.42
C THR A 425 -16.79 59.21 50.91
N THR A 426 -17.33 60.38 51.28
CA THR A 426 -17.38 60.84 52.67
C THR A 426 -18.32 59.98 53.51
N LEU A 427 -19.51 59.67 52.99
CA LEU A 427 -20.47 58.79 53.65
C LEU A 427 -19.93 57.36 53.79
N ARG A 428 -19.28 56.83 52.74
CA ARG A 428 -18.62 55.52 52.80
C ARG A 428 -17.56 55.47 53.90
N ASN A 429 -16.70 56.47 54.00
CA ASN A 429 -15.63 56.48 55.01
C ASN A 429 -16.19 56.52 56.45
N GLU A 430 -17.32 57.20 56.68
CA GLU A 430 -17.97 57.20 58.00
C GLU A 430 -18.65 55.84 58.32
N ALA A 431 -19.22 55.19 57.32
CA ALA A 431 -19.73 53.82 57.45
C ALA A 431 -18.59 52.82 57.73
N GLU A 432 -17.44 52.95 57.08
CA GLU A 432 -16.26 52.11 57.35
C GLU A 432 -15.70 52.31 58.75
N LYS A 433 -15.69 53.55 59.24
CA LYS A 433 -15.27 53.88 60.60
C LYS A 433 -16.20 53.27 61.65
N SER A 434 -17.51 53.31 61.42
CA SER A 434 -18.51 52.65 62.28
C SER A 434 -18.35 51.13 62.27
N LEU A 435 -18.09 50.55 61.10
CA LEU A 435 -17.79 49.12 60.97
C LEU A 435 -16.50 48.72 61.72
N ALA A 436 -15.45 49.54 61.64
CA ALA A 436 -14.20 49.33 62.37
C ALA A 436 -14.36 49.46 63.89
N ALA A 437 -15.31 50.28 64.35
CA ALA A 437 -15.69 50.39 65.76
C ALA A 437 -16.53 49.20 66.27
N GLY A 438 -16.98 48.31 65.36
CA GLY A 438 -17.80 47.14 65.68
C GLY A 438 -19.29 47.46 65.85
N ASP A 439 -19.71 48.69 65.55
CA ASP A 439 -21.11 49.11 65.57
C ASP A 439 -21.74 48.86 64.19
N LEU A 440 -22.23 47.63 64.01
CA LEU A 440 -22.81 47.18 62.74
C LEU A 440 -24.11 47.92 62.40
N ASP A 441 -24.89 48.31 63.41
CA ASP A 441 -26.18 48.98 63.22
C ASP A 441 -25.95 50.41 62.68
N ALA A 442 -25.03 51.17 63.28
CA ALA A 442 -24.63 52.49 62.80
C ALA A 442 -23.93 52.43 61.43
N ALA A 443 -23.06 51.44 61.20
CA ALA A 443 -22.39 51.24 59.92
C ALA A 443 -23.37 50.95 58.78
N SER A 444 -24.40 50.13 59.03
CA SER A 444 -25.42 49.81 58.03
C SER A 444 -26.26 51.03 57.68
N GLU A 445 -26.61 51.87 58.65
CA GLU A 445 -27.43 53.08 58.40
C GLU A 445 -26.70 54.06 57.48
N VAL A 446 -25.44 54.37 57.77
CA VAL A 446 -24.62 55.30 56.98
C VAL A 446 -24.27 54.71 55.60
N ALA A 447 -24.02 53.39 55.49
CA ALA A 447 -23.76 52.75 54.21
C ALA A 447 -24.98 52.78 53.27
N ASN A 448 -26.20 52.65 53.82
CA ASN A 448 -27.44 52.79 53.05
C ASN A 448 -27.63 54.24 52.53
N GLN A 449 -27.19 55.25 53.30
CA GLN A 449 -27.19 56.64 52.84
C GLN A 449 -26.18 56.85 51.69
N ALA A 450 -24.99 56.25 51.77
CA ALA A 450 -24.01 56.28 50.67
C ALA A 450 -24.54 55.62 49.38
N MET A 451 -25.29 54.52 49.51
CA MET A 451 -25.94 53.83 48.38
C MET A 451 -26.99 54.71 47.70
N LEU A 452 -27.71 55.55 48.45
CA LEU A 452 -28.70 56.49 47.89
C LEU A 452 -28.04 57.54 46.99
N VAL A 453 -26.81 57.97 47.33
CA VAL A 453 -26.06 59.00 46.61
C VAL A 453 -25.39 58.44 45.35
N ALA A 454 -24.79 57.25 45.44
CA ALA A 454 -24.06 56.62 44.33
C ALA A 454 -24.38 55.12 44.24
N PRO A 455 -25.52 54.75 43.64
CA PRO A 455 -25.99 53.35 43.60
C PRO A 455 -25.09 52.43 42.76
N ASP A 456 -24.41 52.98 41.75
CA ASP A 456 -23.54 52.24 40.84
C ASP A 456 -22.07 52.18 41.32
N ASN A 457 -21.77 52.67 42.53
CA ASN A 457 -20.41 52.66 43.07
C ASN A 457 -20.06 51.28 43.66
N GLU A 458 -19.12 50.58 43.01
CA GLU A 458 -18.67 49.24 43.41
C GLU A 458 -18.15 49.17 44.86
N GLU A 459 -17.48 50.22 45.35
CA GLU A 459 -16.88 50.24 46.69
C GLU A 459 -17.94 50.36 47.79
N VAL A 460 -19.03 51.08 47.55
CA VAL A 460 -20.19 51.17 48.47
C VAL A 460 -20.97 49.85 48.51
N GLN A 461 -21.16 49.21 47.36
CA GLN A 461 -21.79 47.88 47.29
C GLN A 461 -20.99 46.82 48.05
N ALA A 462 -19.65 46.82 47.90
CA ALA A 462 -18.77 45.91 48.61
C ALA A 462 -18.81 46.11 50.13
N LEU A 463 -18.93 47.37 50.61
CA LEU A 463 -19.04 47.68 52.04
C LEU A 463 -20.32 47.10 52.66
N ILE A 464 -21.48 47.27 52.01
CA ILE A 464 -22.76 46.74 52.51
C ILE A 464 -22.72 45.21 52.60
N GLN A 465 -22.13 44.53 51.62
CA GLN A 465 -21.97 43.07 51.68
C GLN A 465 -21.11 42.62 52.87
N ARG A 466 -20.06 43.38 53.21
CA ARG A 466 -19.21 43.10 54.39
C ARG A 466 -19.97 43.29 55.70
N ILE A 467 -20.77 44.34 55.82
CA ILE A 467 -21.60 44.60 57.01
C ILE A 467 -22.63 43.47 57.19
N ALA A 468 -23.35 43.10 56.13
CA ALA A 468 -24.33 42.01 56.16
C ALA A 468 -23.70 40.65 56.51
N ALA A 469 -22.48 40.38 56.05
CA ALA A 469 -21.74 39.18 56.44
C ALA A 469 -21.37 39.18 57.93
N GLY A 470 -20.97 40.34 58.48
CA GLY A 470 -20.67 40.52 59.89
C GLY A 470 -21.87 40.28 60.81
N GLU A 471 -23.04 40.80 60.46
CA GLU A 471 -24.29 40.57 61.22
C GLU A 471 -24.70 39.10 61.24
N LYS A 472 -24.61 38.43 60.08
CA LYS A 472 -24.91 37.00 59.96
C LYS A 472 -23.99 36.17 60.86
N GLN A 473 -22.71 36.53 60.96
CA GLN A 473 -21.76 35.86 61.85
C GLN A 473 -22.07 36.11 63.33
N ARG A 474 -22.46 37.35 63.71
CA ARG A 474 -22.87 37.67 65.09
C ARG A 474 -24.04 36.78 65.54
N LEU A 475 -25.08 36.68 64.72
CA LEU A 475 -26.26 35.85 65.00
C LEU A 475 -25.93 34.36 65.05
N ALA A 476 -25.00 33.88 64.21
CA ALA A 476 -24.52 32.50 64.27
C ALA A 476 -23.80 32.22 65.61
N ASN A 477 -22.90 33.10 66.03
CA ASN A 477 -22.15 32.97 67.29
C ASN A 477 -23.07 32.95 68.53
N GLU A 478 -24.11 33.79 68.56
CA GLU A 478 -25.10 33.80 69.66
C GLU A 478 -25.85 32.47 69.75
N ARG A 479 -26.27 31.93 68.60
CA ARG A 479 -26.95 30.63 68.54
C ARG A 479 -26.04 29.47 68.94
N VAL A 480 -24.78 29.49 68.51
CA VAL A 480 -23.75 28.51 68.91
C VAL A 480 -23.56 28.53 70.43
N ASN A 481 -23.42 29.72 71.03
CA ASN A 481 -23.27 29.87 72.49
C ASN A 481 -24.50 29.38 73.26
N ALA A 482 -25.71 29.61 72.73
CA ALA A 482 -26.94 29.09 73.32
C ALA A 482 -27.00 27.55 73.27
N LEU A 483 -26.55 26.94 72.17
CA LEU A 483 -26.48 25.48 72.03
C LEU A 483 -25.41 24.86 72.93
N LEU A 484 -24.25 25.50 73.09
CA LEU A 484 -23.21 25.07 74.03
C LEU A 484 -23.73 25.03 75.48
N LYS A 485 -24.43 26.07 75.93
CA LYS A 485 -25.05 26.09 77.27
C LYS A 485 -26.08 24.98 77.45
N LYS A 486 -26.86 24.67 76.41
CA LYS A 486 -27.82 23.55 76.43
C LYS A 486 -27.12 22.19 76.46
N ALA A 487 -26.01 22.03 75.74
CA ALA A 487 -25.22 20.81 75.75
C ALA A 487 -24.60 20.55 77.13
N ASP A 488 -24.15 21.60 77.82
CA ASP A 488 -23.58 21.49 79.17
C ASP A 488 -24.62 21.15 80.24
N ALA A 489 -25.87 21.57 80.03
CA ALA A 489 -27.01 21.21 80.88
C ALA A 489 -27.61 19.84 80.52
N ALA A 490 -27.16 19.19 79.45
CA ALA A 490 -27.72 17.92 79.01
C ALA A 490 -27.24 16.78 79.93
N GLY A 491 -28.17 16.19 80.70
CA GLY A 491 -27.88 15.05 81.57
C GLY A 491 -27.61 13.71 80.84
N LYS A 492 -27.73 13.68 79.50
CA LYS A 492 -27.50 12.49 78.66
C LYS A 492 -26.46 12.78 77.59
N ARG A 493 -25.54 11.83 77.35
CA ARG A 493 -24.47 11.96 76.33
C ARG A 493 -25.02 11.93 74.90
N THR A 494 -26.06 11.15 74.65
CA THR A 494 -26.65 10.86 73.33
C THR A 494 -28.19 10.99 73.34
N GLY A 495 -28.82 11.03 72.16
CA GLY A 495 -30.26 11.29 71.95
C GLY A 495 -30.54 12.68 71.33
N PRO A 496 -31.78 12.96 70.88
CA PRO A 496 -32.13 14.21 70.17
C PRO A 496 -31.88 15.48 71.00
N ASP A 497 -31.96 15.39 72.33
CA ASP A 497 -31.64 16.46 73.27
C ASP A 497 -30.33 16.20 74.06
N GLY A 498 -29.52 15.23 73.62
CA GLY A 498 -28.25 14.88 74.27
C GLY A 498 -27.12 15.83 73.89
N ALA A 499 -26.06 15.85 74.71
CA ALA A 499 -24.90 16.72 74.51
C ALA A 499 -24.29 16.60 73.10
N TYR A 500 -24.20 15.39 72.56
CA TYR A 500 -23.64 15.14 71.22
C TYR A 500 -24.48 15.75 70.08
N ALA A 501 -25.81 15.63 70.12
CA ALA A 501 -26.70 16.17 69.09
C ALA A 501 -26.69 17.71 69.09
N LEU A 502 -26.70 18.32 70.28
CA LEU A 502 -26.64 19.76 70.47
C LEU A 502 -25.30 20.36 69.99
N LEU A 503 -24.19 19.68 70.27
CA LEU A 503 -22.86 20.07 69.76
C LEU A 503 -22.76 19.94 68.23
N ARG A 504 -23.40 18.94 67.61
CA ARG A 504 -23.48 18.83 66.14
C ARG A 504 -24.28 19.96 65.51
N SER A 505 -25.43 20.31 66.09
CA SER A 505 -26.21 21.46 65.64
C SER A 505 -25.40 22.75 65.76
N ALA A 506 -24.63 22.92 66.84
CA ALA A 506 -23.73 24.06 67.00
C ALA A 506 -22.64 24.10 65.92
N LEU A 507 -22.02 22.96 65.60
CA LEU A 507 -20.99 22.87 64.56
C LEU A 507 -21.55 23.14 63.14
N SER A 508 -22.84 22.87 62.89
CA SER A 508 -23.47 23.21 61.60
C SER A 508 -23.66 24.71 61.38
N LEU A 509 -23.71 25.50 62.47
CA LEU A 509 -23.85 26.95 62.43
C LEU A 509 -22.49 27.66 62.32
N ASP A 510 -21.46 27.11 62.96
CA ASP A 510 -20.07 27.56 62.84
C ASP A 510 -19.12 26.34 62.77
N PRO A 511 -18.79 25.88 61.56
CA PRO A 511 -17.91 24.72 61.37
C PRO A 511 -16.49 24.89 61.91
N LEU A 512 -16.03 26.13 62.09
CA LEU A 512 -14.65 26.45 62.51
C LEU A 512 -14.53 26.66 64.03
N ASN A 513 -15.62 26.50 64.78
CA ASN A 513 -15.61 26.69 66.23
C ASN A 513 -14.76 25.62 66.95
N LYS A 514 -13.55 26.01 67.36
CA LYS A 514 -12.58 25.11 68.01
C LYS A 514 -13.10 24.51 69.32
N GLU A 515 -13.94 25.22 70.05
CA GLU A 515 -14.48 24.76 71.34
C GLU A 515 -15.50 23.64 71.13
N VAL A 516 -16.44 23.81 70.19
CA VAL A 516 -17.42 22.79 69.83
C VAL A 516 -16.71 21.53 69.31
N GLN A 517 -15.69 21.68 68.47
CA GLN A 517 -14.90 20.56 67.94
C GLN A 517 -14.16 19.79 69.05
N ALA A 518 -13.50 20.49 69.98
CA ALA A 518 -12.76 19.86 71.09
C ALA A 518 -13.69 19.05 72.01
N ARG A 519 -14.87 19.59 72.34
CA ARG A 519 -15.87 18.90 73.17
C ARG A 519 -16.41 17.66 72.47
N LEU A 520 -16.72 17.75 71.18
CA LEU A 520 -17.23 16.62 70.40
C LEU A 520 -16.18 15.49 70.27
N LYS A 521 -14.90 15.85 70.08
CA LYS A 521 -13.78 14.91 70.06
C LYS A 521 -13.62 14.16 71.39
N SER A 522 -13.72 14.87 72.52
CA SER A 522 -13.58 14.25 73.86
C SER A 522 -14.66 13.20 74.17
N LEU A 523 -15.85 13.32 73.57
CA LEU A 523 -16.95 12.40 73.77
C LEU A 523 -16.80 11.10 72.98
N THR A 524 -16.07 11.12 71.85
CA THR A 524 -15.94 9.98 70.93
C THR A 524 -14.58 9.27 71.01
N ASP A 525 -13.51 9.97 71.42
CA ASP A 525 -12.14 9.46 71.38
C ASP A 525 -11.92 8.17 72.19
N VAL A 526 -12.57 8.00 73.34
CA VAL A 526 -12.37 6.83 74.22
C VAL A 526 -12.82 5.53 73.54
N GLU A 527 -14.05 5.50 73.02
CA GLU A 527 -14.63 4.30 72.43
C GLU A 527 -14.06 4.00 71.04
N PHE A 528 -13.81 5.04 70.21
CA PHE A 528 -13.22 4.83 68.89
C PHE A 528 -11.76 4.38 68.97
N THR A 529 -11.00 4.80 69.98
CA THR A 529 -9.63 4.32 70.19
C THR A 529 -9.59 2.84 70.57
N ARG A 530 -10.54 2.36 71.38
CA ARG A 530 -10.68 0.93 71.69
C ARG A 530 -10.85 0.09 70.43
N ILE A 531 -11.72 0.50 69.51
CA ILE A 531 -11.96 -0.22 68.25
C ILE A 531 -10.73 -0.17 67.34
N ARG A 532 -10.05 0.98 67.23
CA ARG A 532 -8.80 1.09 66.47
C ARG A 532 -7.70 0.16 66.99
N ASN A 533 -7.61 -0.04 68.31
CA ASN A 533 -6.67 -0.97 68.90
C ASN A 533 -7.01 -2.44 68.55
N LEU A 534 -8.29 -2.81 68.50
CA LEU A 534 -8.73 -4.14 68.06
C LEU A 534 -8.39 -4.38 66.58
N LEU A 535 -8.62 -3.38 65.73
CA LEU A 535 -8.22 -3.42 64.32
C LEU A 535 -6.70 -3.56 64.15
N ALA A 536 -5.90 -2.83 64.94
CA ALA A 536 -4.45 -2.93 64.92
C ALA A 536 -3.94 -4.31 65.38
N ALA A 537 -4.67 -4.98 66.28
CA ALA A 537 -4.40 -6.36 66.68
C ALA A 537 -4.90 -7.41 65.67
N SER A 538 -5.51 -7.00 64.55
CA SER A 538 -6.15 -7.87 63.56
C SER A 538 -7.29 -8.75 64.11
N ASP A 539 -7.91 -8.35 65.24
CA ASP A 539 -9.11 -9.01 65.77
C ASP A 539 -10.37 -8.37 65.16
N ILE A 540 -10.62 -8.71 63.90
CA ILE A 540 -11.66 -8.10 63.07
C ILE A 540 -13.08 -8.45 63.58
N ALA A 541 -13.24 -9.63 64.19
CA ALA A 541 -14.51 -10.07 64.76
C ALA A 541 -14.88 -9.25 66.00
N ALA A 542 -13.94 -9.07 66.94
CA ALA A 542 -14.17 -8.26 68.13
C ALA A 542 -14.35 -6.77 67.78
N ALA A 543 -13.60 -6.26 66.80
CA ALA A 543 -13.77 -4.89 66.31
C ALA A 543 -15.15 -4.65 65.67
N ALA A 544 -15.67 -5.63 64.92
CA ALA A 544 -17.00 -5.55 64.32
C ALA A 544 -18.12 -5.53 65.37
N GLN A 545 -18.01 -6.39 66.38
CA GLN A 545 -18.97 -6.42 67.49
C GLN A 545 -18.98 -5.10 68.25
N ALA A 546 -17.80 -4.58 68.62
CA ALA A 546 -17.67 -3.31 69.33
C ALA A 546 -18.19 -2.11 68.52
N LEU A 547 -18.05 -2.13 67.19
CA LEU A 547 -18.57 -1.08 66.33
C LEU A 547 -20.11 -1.14 66.20
N ASP A 548 -20.70 -2.33 66.10
CA ASP A 548 -22.16 -2.49 66.05
C ASP A 548 -22.84 -2.03 67.36
N GLU A 549 -22.21 -2.26 68.52
CA GLU A 549 -22.67 -1.73 69.81
C GLU A 549 -22.78 -0.20 69.81
N LEU A 550 -21.86 0.50 69.14
CA LEU A 550 -21.84 1.97 69.06
C LEU A 550 -22.72 2.54 67.94
N ARG A 551 -23.24 1.71 67.03
CA ARG A 551 -24.02 2.16 65.86
C ARG A 551 -25.30 2.89 66.24
N ALA A 552 -25.97 2.46 67.32
CA ALA A 552 -27.19 3.10 67.82
C ALA A 552 -26.92 4.50 68.38
N GLU A 553 -25.71 4.75 68.87
CA GLU A 553 -25.33 5.99 69.55
C GLU A 553 -24.63 7.00 68.63
N PHE A 554 -23.77 6.51 67.71
CA PHE A 554 -22.90 7.34 66.89
C PHE A 554 -23.03 7.08 65.38
N GLY A 555 -24.04 6.32 64.93
CA GLY A 555 -24.18 5.90 63.53
C GLY A 555 -24.24 7.04 62.50
N SER A 556 -24.61 8.25 62.91
CA SER A 556 -24.61 9.45 62.06
C SER A 556 -23.33 10.31 62.18
N ASP A 557 -22.32 9.86 62.95
CA ASP A 557 -21.03 10.54 63.10
C ASP A 557 -20.10 10.24 61.90
N PRO A 558 -19.55 11.25 61.20
CA PRO A 558 -18.49 11.08 60.21
C PRO A 558 -17.27 10.26 60.67
N ALA A 559 -16.86 10.37 61.94
CA ALA A 559 -15.76 9.59 62.52
C ALA A 559 -16.17 8.12 62.75
N PHE A 560 -17.45 7.84 63.06
CA PHE A 560 -17.98 6.48 63.08
C PHE A 560 -18.03 5.89 61.67
N ALA A 561 -18.43 6.68 60.67
CA ALA A 561 -18.42 6.27 59.27
C ALA A 561 -16.99 5.96 58.78
N ALA A 562 -16.01 6.79 59.15
CA ALA A 562 -14.60 6.54 58.87
C ALA A 562 -14.09 5.24 59.51
N LEU A 563 -14.41 5.01 60.78
CA LEU A 563 -14.04 3.78 61.50
C LEU A 563 -14.73 2.53 60.92
N SER A 564 -15.98 2.67 60.49
CA SER A 564 -16.72 1.61 59.78
C SER A 564 -16.06 1.26 58.45
N GLN A 565 -15.55 2.27 57.74
CA GLN A 565 -14.79 2.07 56.51
C GLN A 565 -13.44 1.40 56.77
N GLU A 566 -12.73 1.76 57.85
CA GLU A 566 -11.50 1.08 58.28
C GLU A 566 -11.73 -0.40 58.56
N LEU A 567 -12.77 -0.76 59.32
CA LEU A 567 -13.15 -2.14 59.57
C LEU A 567 -13.52 -2.89 58.27
N ALA A 568 -14.28 -2.25 57.37
CA ALA A 568 -14.65 -2.86 56.09
C ALA A 568 -13.42 -3.16 55.22
N ARG A 569 -12.44 -2.25 55.18
CA ARG A 569 -11.15 -2.48 54.51
C ARG A 569 -10.38 -3.64 55.14
N ALA A 570 -10.35 -3.72 56.47
CA ALA A 570 -9.66 -4.80 57.17
C ALA A 570 -10.31 -6.18 56.91
N LYS A 571 -11.65 -6.27 56.89
CA LYS A 571 -12.39 -7.48 56.49
C LYS A 571 -12.08 -7.90 55.05
N GLN A 572 -12.07 -6.93 54.14
CA GLN A 572 -11.75 -7.19 52.73
C GLN A 572 -10.32 -7.74 52.58
N LEU A 573 -9.35 -7.14 53.28
CA LEU A 573 -7.95 -7.60 53.25
C LEU A 573 -7.78 -9.03 53.77
N GLU A 574 -8.50 -9.40 54.84
CA GLU A 574 -8.50 -10.77 55.37
C GLU A 574 -9.08 -11.77 54.36
N ALA A 575 -10.21 -11.43 53.73
CA ALA A 575 -10.83 -12.25 52.70
C ALA A 575 -9.93 -12.41 51.46
N ASP A 576 -9.29 -11.33 51.03
CA ASP A 576 -8.33 -11.32 49.92
C ASP A 576 -7.12 -12.21 50.23
N ASN A 577 -6.58 -12.17 51.46
CA ASN A 577 -5.48 -13.02 51.89
C ASN A 577 -5.84 -14.52 51.86
N LEU A 578 -7.06 -14.88 52.27
CA LEU A 578 -7.55 -16.26 52.20
C LEU A 578 -7.73 -16.71 50.75
N ARG A 579 -8.30 -15.85 49.89
CA ARG A 579 -8.50 -16.13 48.46
C ARG A 579 -7.16 -16.30 47.73
N ILE A 580 -6.18 -15.45 48.00
CA ILE A 580 -4.82 -15.57 47.48
C ILE A 580 -4.21 -16.92 47.91
N ALA A 581 -4.40 -17.33 49.16
CA ALA A 581 -3.86 -18.61 49.63
C ALA A 581 -4.49 -19.82 48.90
N ASP A 582 -5.81 -19.82 48.66
CA ASP A 582 -6.50 -20.86 47.87
C ASP A 582 -6.00 -20.91 46.42
N LEU A 583 -5.93 -19.75 45.76
CA LEU A 583 -5.47 -19.63 44.36
C LEU A 583 -4.02 -20.10 44.20
N LEU A 584 -3.12 -19.71 45.10
CA LEU A 584 -1.74 -20.17 45.07
C LEU A 584 -1.62 -21.67 45.40
N GLY A 585 -2.52 -22.22 46.22
CA GLY A 585 -2.62 -23.66 46.43
C GLY A 585 -2.98 -24.42 45.14
N LYS A 586 -3.97 -23.93 44.39
CA LYS A 586 -4.35 -24.46 43.07
C LYS A 586 -3.21 -24.31 42.05
N ALA A 587 -2.55 -23.16 42.03
CA ALA A 587 -1.40 -22.91 41.16
C ALA A 587 -0.25 -23.90 41.44
N GLY A 588 0.05 -24.15 42.72
CA GLY A 588 1.06 -25.12 43.13
C GLY A 588 0.70 -26.56 42.74
N ALA A 589 -0.56 -26.96 42.91
CA ALA A 589 -1.04 -28.28 42.50
C ALA A 589 -0.97 -28.47 40.97
N ALA A 590 -1.35 -27.45 40.19
CA ALA A 590 -1.23 -27.47 38.74
C ALA A 590 0.24 -27.55 38.28
N LEU A 591 1.13 -26.80 38.95
CA LEU A 591 2.56 -26.82 38.66
C LEU A 591 3.17 -28.20 38.93
N ALA A 592 2.83 -28.83 40.06
CA ALA A 592 3.28 -30.19 40.40
C ALA A 592 2.78 -31.25 39.42
N ALA A 593 1.63 -31.03 38.77
CA ALA A 593 1.08 -31.88 37.72
C ALA A 593 1.68 -31.61 36.32
N GLY A 594 2.64 -30.68 36.18
CA GLY A 594 3.21 -30.29 34.89
C GLY A 594 2.30 -29.41 34.03
N ARG A 595 1.18 -28.94 34.58
CA ARG A 595 0.20 -28.07 33.90
C ARG A 595 0.59 -26.60 34.07
N VAL A 596 1.60 -26.18 33.34
CA VAL A 596 2.20 -24.85 33.52
C VAL A 596 1.39 -23.75 32.84
N SER A 597 1.03 -23.94 31.57
CA SER A 597 0.23 -22.99 30.76
C SER A 597 -0.92 -23.66 30.02
N GLU A 598 -1.03 -24.98 30.10
CA GLU A 598 -2.06 -25.78 29.46
C GLU A 598 -2.57 -26.85 30.44
N PRO A 599 -3.87 -27.20 30.39
CA PRO A 599 -4.93 -26.61 29.57
C PRO A 599 -5.38 -25.23 30.08
N ALA A 600 -6.02 -24.44 29.21
CA ALA A 600 -6.60 -23.14 29.59
C ALA A 600 -7.68 -23.31 30.68
N GLY A 601 -7.73 -22.40 31.64
CA GLY A 601 -8.66 -22.45 32.78
C GLY A 601 -8.22 -23.32 33.94
N ASP A 602 -7.20 -24.16 33.78
CA ASP A 602 -6.67 -25.02 34.84
C ASP A 602 -5.16 -25.24 34.68
N ASN A 603 -4.39 -24.18 34.89
CA ASN A 603 -2.93 -24.20 34.83
C ASN A 603 -2.30 -23.28 35.89
N ALA A 604 -1.03 -23.53 36.19
CA ALA A 604 -0.29 -22.82 37.24
C ALA A 604 -0.17 -21.32 36.99
N PHE A 605 0.00 -20.92 35.72
CA PHE A 605 0.14 -19.52 35.33
C PHE A 605 -1.14 -18.72 35.57
N GLU A 606 -2.30 -19.22 35.14
CA GLU A 606 -3.58 -18.52 35.29
C GLU A 606 -4.00 -18.38 36.75
N TRP A 607 -3.88 -19.45 37.55
CA TRP A 607 -4.19 -19.39 38.98
C TRP A 607 -3.28 -18.40 39.72
N PHE A 608 -2.00 -18.31 39.33
CA PHE A 608 -1.06 -17.31 39.84
C PHE A 608 -1.45 -15.89 39.41
N GLU A 609 -1.81 -15.66 38.15
CA GLU A 609 -2.24 -14.35 37.66
C GLU A 609 -3.50 -13.86 38.38
N GLN A 610 -4.46 -14.74 38.66
CA GLN A 610 -5.64 -14.39 39.47
C GLN A 610 -5.24 -13.97 40.90
N ALA A 611 -4.29 -14.67 41.53
CA ALA A 611 -3.78 -14.28 42.85
C ALA A 611 -3.04 -12.92 42.81
N ARG A 612 -2.26 -12.68 41.75
CA ARG A 612 -1.52 -11.44 41.53
C ARG A 612 -2.42 -10.24 41.30
N GLN A 613 -3.56 -10.42 40.62
CA GLN A 613 -4.56 -9.37 40.40
C GLN A 613 -5.22 -8.90 41.70
N ILE A 614 -5.36 -9.78 42.70
CA ILE A 614 -5.91 -9.42 44.01
C ILE A 614 -4.90 -8.58 44.78
N ASN A 615 -3.66 -9.06 44.95
CA ASN A 615 -2.58 -8.28 45.56
C ASN A 615 -1.20 -8.81 45.12
N GLY A 616 -0.56 -8.10 44.18
CA GLY A 616 0.75 -8.48 43.64
C GLY A 616 1.92 -8.33 44.62
N GLU A 617 1.81 -7.47 45.62
CA GLU A 617 2.84 -7.23 46.65
C GLU A 617 2.74 -8.21 47.82
N HIS A 618 1.75 -9.10 47.80
CA HIS A 618 1.56 -10.07 48.87
C HIS A 618 2.74 -11.06 48.91
N ARG A 619 3.34 -11.23 50.10
CA ARG A 619 4.55 -12.07 50.31
C ARG A 619 4.45 -13.49 49.73
N LYS A 620 3.28 -14.13 49.80
CA LYS A 620 3.07 -15.47 49.21
C LYS A 620 3.04 -15.46 47.68
N VAL A 621 2.52 -14.39 47.08
CA VAL A 621 2.48 -14.21 45.61
C VAL A 621 3.90 -14.02 45.10
N ASP A 622 4.70 -13.17 45.77
CA ASP A 622 6.11 -12.97 45.39
C ASP A 622 6.96 -14.25 45.54
N ALA A 623 6.75 -15.03 46.60
CA ALA A 623 7.41 -16.34 46.75
C ALA A 623 7.03 -17.33 45.63
N PHE A 624 5.75 -17.36 45.23
CA PHE A 624 5.31 -18.22 44.13
C PHE A 624 5.81 -17.72 42.77
N LYS A 625 5.87 -16.40 42.56
CA LYS A 625 6.43 -15.77 41.36
C LYS A 625 7.83 -16.31 41.05
N GLN A 626 8.71 -16.33 42.06
CA GLN A 626 10.08 -16.83 41.91
C GLN A 626 10.11 -18.32 41.54
N THR A 627 9.24 -19.12 42.15
CA THR A 627 9.12 -20.56 41.89
C THR A 627 8.66 -20.83 40.46
N LEU A 628 7.59 -20.17 40.03
CA LEU A 628 7.02 -20.32 38.69
C LEU A 628 7.97 -19.82 37.59
N ALA A 629 8.62 -18.66 37.79
CA ALA A 629 9.58 -18.12 36.84
C ALA A 629 10.78 -19.06 36.66
N SER A 630 11.32 -19.63 37.74
CA SER A 630 12.44 -20.58 37.69
C SER A 630 12.09 -21.85 36.90
N GLN A 631 10.89 -22.39 37.12
CA GLN A 631 10.42 -23.57 36.38
C GLN A 631 10.24 -23.27 34.89
N LEU A 632 9.61 -22.13 34.53
CA LEU A 632 9.41 -21.72 33.14
C LEU A 632 10.74 -21.52 32.39
N VAL A 633 11.75 -20.96 33.05
CA VAL A 633 13.11 -20.84 32.48
C VAL A 633 13.74 -22.21 32.24
N ALA A 634 13.56 -23.15 33.17
CA ALA A 634 14.07 -24.51 33.02
C ALA A 634 13.41 -25.23 31.83
N ASP A 635 12.09 -25.08 31.67
CA ASP A 635 11.34 -25.63 30.55
C ASP A 635 11.77 -25.01 29.21
N ALA A 636 11.96 -23.69 29.18
CA ALA A 636 12.45 -22.96 28.01
C ALA A 636 13.84 -23.45 27.58
N LYS A 637 14.75 -23.62 28.53
CA LYS A 637 16.11 -24.14 28.28
C LYS A 637 16.08 -25.58 27.77
N SER A 638 15.19 -26.40 28.31
CA SER A 638 14.98 -27.80 27.91
C SER A 638 14.40 -27.89 26.48
N ALA A 639 13.47 -27.00 26.12
CA ALA A 639 12.96 -26.91 24.74
C ALA A 639 14.05 -26.42 23.76
N GLN A 640 14.84 -25.45 24.18
CA GLN A 640 15.97 -24.93 23.39
C GLN A 640 17.00 -26.03 23.09
N SER A 641 17.34 -26.87 24.07
CA SER A 641 18.30 -27.96 23.86
C SER A 641 17.78 -29.08 22.95
N ARG A 642 16.45 -29.24 22.85
CA ARG A 642 15.80 -30.14 21.89
C ARG A 642 15.67 -29.55 20.48
N GLY A 643 16.00 -28.27 20.29
CA GLY A 643 15.81 -27.56 19.03
C GLY A 643 14.36 -27.12 18.76
N ASP A 644 13.47 -27.27 19.74
CA ASP A 644 12.08 -26.80 19.64
C ASP A 644 12.04 -25.30 19.92
N THR A 645 12.33 -24.52 18.88
CA THR A 645 12.45 -23.06 18.98
C THR A 645 11.11 -22.39 19.32
N GLY A 646 9.98 -23.00 18.93
CA GLY A 646 8.65 -22.49 19.25
C GLY A 646 8.35 -22.64 20.74
N MET A 647 8.46 -23.85 21.26
CA MET A 647 8.22 -24.10 22.69
C MET A 647 9.23 -23.36 23.58
N ALA A 648 10.49 -23.21 23.14
CA ALA A 648 11.50 -22.43 23.86
C ALA A 648 11.12 -20.95 23.95
N LEU A 649 10.61 -20.37 22.85
CA LEU A 649 10.14 -18.99 22.82
C LEU A 649 8.93 -18.80 23.75
N ASP A 650 7.92 -19.66 23.62
CA ASP A 650 6.68 -19.56 24.41
C ASP A 650 6.97 -19.63 25.92
N ARG A 651 7.80 -20.58 26.35
CA ARG A 651 8.18 -20.75 27.76
C ARG A 651 9.03 -19.58 28.27
N ALA A 652 9.91 -19.03 27.44
CA ALA A 652 10.71 -17.86 27.78
C ALA A 652 9.86 -16.58 27.90
N GLU A 653 8.87 -16.39 27.00
CA GLU A 653 7.94 -15.26 27.07
C GLU A 653 7.03 -15.34 28.30
N LEU A 654 6.52 -16.54 28.63
CA LEU A 654 5.79 -16.77 29.86
C LEU A 654 6.64 -16.47 31.10
N ALA A 655 7.91 -16.91 31.11
CA ALA A 655 8.83 -16.60 32.20
C ALA A 655 9.02 -15.09 32.39
N LEU A 656 9.16 -14.32 31.30
CA LEU A 656 9.28 -12.85 31.34
C LEU A 656 7.98 -12.15 31.77
N ARG A 657 6.82 -12.76 31.54
CA ARG A 657 5.54 -12.22 32.00
C ARG A 657 5.36 -12.40 33.52
N VAL A 658 5.87 -13.50 34.07
CA VAL A 658 5.92 -13.75 35.52
C VAL A 658 7.01 -12.90 36.18
N ASP A 659 8.23 -12.91 35.63
CA ASP A 659 9.37 -12.14 36.10
C ASP A 659 10.09 -11.38 34.97
N PRO A 660 9.71 -10.11 34.72
CA PRO A 660 10.31 -9.30 33.66
C PRO A 660 11.82 -9.06 33.80
N ALA A 661 12.37 -9.23 35.02
CA ALA A 661 13.78 -9.03 35.31
C ALA A 661 14.68 -10.24 34.97
N SER A 662 14.09 -11.36 34.53
CA SER A 662 14.84 -12.59 34.24
C SER A 662 15.72 -12.46 32.99
N THR A 663 17.02 -12.27 33.20
CA THR A 663 18.02 -12.19 32.12
C THR A 663 18.17 -13.52 31.36
N LEU A 664 18.00 -14.64 32.05
CA LEU A 664 18.04 -15.98 31.44
C LEU A 664 16.87 -16.19 30.47
N ALA A 665 15.65 -15.78 30.87
CA ALA A 665 14.48 -15.86 30.01
C ALA A 665 14.63 -14.94 28.78
N ALA A 666 15.11 -13.71 28.97
CA ALA A 666 15.38 -12.78 27.89
C ALA A 666 16.38 -13.36 26.87
N GLY A 667 17.49 -13.95 27.34
CA GLY A 667 18.48 -14.58 26.45
C GLY A 667 17.91 -15.77 25.65
N ILE A 668 17.08 -16.62 26.26
CA ILE A 668 16.44 -17.74 25.56
C ILE A 668 15.42 -17.22 24.52
N ARG A 669 14.63 -16.21 24.87
CA ARG A 669 13.70 -15.55 23.93
C ARG A 669 14.44 -14.97 22.73
N ASP A 670 15.50 -14.19 22.96
CA ASP A 670 16.22 -13.49 21.89
C ASP A 670 16.89 -14.47 20.93
N THR A 671 17.51 -15.53 21.46
CA THR A 671 18.09 -16.60 20.64
C THR A 671 17.03 -17.37 19.85
N ALA A 672 15.88 -17.66 20.45
CA ALA A 672 14.76 -18.32 19.76
C ALA A 672 14.14 -17.42 18.67
N GLN A 673 13.93 -16.13 18.95
CA GLN A 673 13.45 -15.14 17.98
C GLN A 673 14.42 -14.95 16.83
N GLN A 674 15.72 -14.88 17.10
CA GLN A 674 16.75 -14.80 16.06
C GLN A 674 16.72 -16.03 15.16
N ALA A 675 16.67 -17.24 15.73
CA ALA A 675 16.61 -18.49 14.97
C ALA A 675 15.34 -18.56 14.08
N LEU A 676 14.17 -18.17 14.60
CA LEU A 676 12.93 -18.10 13.83
C LEU A 676 12.99 -17.00 12.74
N GLY A 677 13.61 -15.86 13.04
CA GLY A 677 13.83 -14.77 12.10
C GLY A 677 14.71 -15.20 10.92
N THR A 678 15.84 -15.85 11.21
CA THR A 678 16.74 -16.40 10.18
C THR A 678 16.02 -17.44 9.31
N ARG A 679 15.22 -18.33 9.92
CA ARG A 679 14.43 -19.32 9.19
C ARG A 679 13.39 -18.67 8.27
N ARG A 680 12.66 -17.66 8.76
CA ARG A 680 11.69 -16.89 7.96
C ARG A 680 12.36 -16.17 6.79
N ALA A 681 13.51 -15.53 7.02
CA ALA A 681 14.27 -14.85 5.97
C ALA A 681 14.76 -15.84 4.89
N ALA A 682 15.22 -17.02 5.29
CA ALA A 682 15.64 -18.07 4.35
C ALA A 682 14.45 -18.55 3.48
N ILE A 683 13.28 -18.79 4.09
CA ILE A 683 12.06 -19.17 3.37
C ILE A 683 11.63 -18.07 2.40
N ALA A 684 11.60 -16.81 2.84
CA ALA A 684 11.25 -15.67 2.00
C ALA A 684 12.21 -15.52 0.81
N SER A 685 13.50 -15.71 1.03
CA SER A 685 14.52 -15.70 -0.04
C SER A 685 14.26 -16.79 -1.08
N GLN A 686 13.97 -18.02 -0.65
CA GLN A 686 13.65 -19.14 -1.55
C GLN A 686 12.33 -18.92 -2.32
N LEU A 687 11.29 -18.38 -1.67
CA LEU A 687 10.04 -18.00 -2.34
C LEU A 687 10.26 -16.90 -3.39
N ASN A 688 11.10 -15.91 -3.09
CA ASN A 688 11.45 -14.87 -4.05
C ASN A 688 12.25 -15.43 -5.24
N LEU A 689 13.17 -16.36 -4.99
CA LEU A 689 13.89 -17.05 -6.04
C LEU A 689 12.94 -17.84 -6.95
N ALA A 690 11.98 -18.57 -6.38
CA ALA A 690 10.96 -19.30 -7.14
C ALA A 690 10.08 -18.35 -7.99
N ARG A 691 9.61 -17.24 -7.41
CA ARG A 691 8.82 -16.22 -8.13
C ARG A 691 9.63 -15.57 -9.26
N SER A 692 10.90 -15.27 -9.03
CA SER A 692 11.82 -14.74 -10.04
C SER A 692 12.06 -15.75 -11.18
N ALA A 693 12.23 -17.03 -10.85
CA ALA A 693 12.34 -18.08 -11.85
C ALA A 693 11.07 -18.19 -12.71
N ILE A 694 9.88 -18.08 -12.10
CA ILE A 694 8.60 -18.02 -12.82
C ILE A 694 8.53 -16.81 -13.76
N ALA A 695 8.83 -15.61 -13.24
CA ALA A 695 8.77 -14.37 -14.02
C ALA A 695 9.76 -14.33 -15.19
N SER A 696 10.93 -14.95 -15.02
CA SER A 696 11.97 -15.05 -16.06
C SER A 696 11.78 -16.23 -17.04
N GLY A 697 10.69 -17.00 -16.91
CA GLY A 697 10.42 -18.16 -17.77
C GLY A 697 11.33 -19.37 -17.51
N ARG A 698 12.12 -19.37 -16.43
CA ARG A 698 12.94 -20.51 -15.98
C ARG A 698 12.07 -21.48 -15.18
N LEU A 699 11.17 -22.18 -15.86
CA LEU A 699 10.13 -22.99 -15.22
C LEU A 699 10.59 -24.41 -14.90
N LEU A 700 11.33 -25.04 -15.82
CA LEU A 700 11.76 -26.44 -15.76
C LEU A 700 13.22 -26.60 -16.21
N PRO A 701 13.86 -27.75 -15.93
CA PRO A 701 15.19 -28.09 -16.47
C PRO A 701 15.21 -28.00 -18.00
N PRO A 702 16.36 -27.68 -18.64
CA PRO A 702 17.72 -27.59 -18.08
C PRO A 702 18.07 -26.23 -17.45
N ALA A 703 17.11 -25.31 -17.31
CA ALA A 703 17.37 -24.02 -16.67
C ALA A 703 17.85 -24.22 -15.22
N LYS A 704 18.98 -23.60 -14.87
CA LYS A 704 19.47 -23.56 -13.48
C LYS A 704 18.57 -22.68 -12.62
N ASP A 705 18.41 -23.09 -11.36
CA ASP A 705 17.52 -22.46 -10.38
C ASP A 705 16.10 -22.25 -10.94
N ASN A 706 15.57 -23.29 -11.58
CA ASN A 706 14.21 -23.24 -12.13
C ASN A 706 13.16 -23.27 -11.02
N ALA A 707 11.97 -22.77 -11.34
CA ALA A 707 10.89 -22.62 -10.39
C ALA A 707 10.52 -23.94 -9.69
N ARG A 708 10.53 -25.06 -10.41
CA ARG A 708 10.19 -26.37 -9.86
C ARG A 708 11.21 -26.83 -8.81
N ASP A 709 12.49 -26.83 -9.15
CA ASP A 709 13.55 -27.34 -8.26
C ASP A 709 13.66 -26.50 -6.99
N VAL A 710 13.50 -25.17 -7.10
CA VAL A 710 13.51 -24.24 -5.96
C VAL A 710 12.31 -24.51 -5.04
N LEU A 711 11.12 -24.72 -5.60
CA LEU A 711 9.92 -25.03 -4.81
C LEU A 711 10.00 -26.41 -4.16
N GLU A 712 10.55 -27.42 -4.84
CA GLU A 712 10.76 -28.76 -4.27
C GLU A 712 11.77 -28.72 -3.12
N ALA A 713 12.89 -28.00 -3.26
CA ALA A 713 13.87 -27.83 -2.20
C ALA A 713 13.30 -27.09 -0.97
N LEU A 714 12.41 -26.11 -1.18
CA LEU A 714 11.73 -25.42 -0.08
C LEU A 714 10.76 -26.36 0.64
N LEU A 715 9.92 -27.08 -0.09
CA LEU A 715 8.92 -28.00 0.48
C LEU A 715 9.54 -29.21 1.18
N GLN A 716 10.78 -29.60 0.85
CA GLN A 716 11.52 -30.60 1.63
C GLN A 716 11.87 -30.12 3.04
N ASN A 717 12.19 -28.82 3.20
CA ASN A 717 12.56 -28.22 4.49
C ASN A 717 11.36 -27.69 5.28
N ASP A 718 10.29 -27.31 4.58
CA ASP A 718 9.03 -26.81 5.15
C ASP A 718 7.82 -27.35 4.37
N PRO A 719 7.38 -28.61 4.66
CA PRO A 719 6.35 -29.29 3.87
C PRO A 719 4.96 -28.63 3.93
N GLN A 720 4.69 -27.83 4.96
CA GLN A 720 3.39 -27.16 5.16
C GLN A 720 3.40 -25.70 4.72
N ASN A 721 4.46 -25.25 4.03
CA ASN A 721 4.54 -23.86 3.57
C ASN A 721 3.40 -23.52 2.59
N PRO A 722 2.45 -22.65 2.95
CA PRO A 722 1.24 -22.44 2.15
C PRO A 722 1.54 -21.75 0.82
N ASP A 723 2.54 -20.87 0.78
CA ASP A 723 2.90 -20.12 -0.43
C ASP A 723 3.62 -21.00 -1.44
N ALA A 724 4.53 -21.86 -0.98
CA ALA A 724 5.23 -22.79 -1.84
C ALA A 724 4.28 -23.85 -2.44
N LEU A 725 3.31 -24.35 -1.65
CA LEU A 725 2.27 -25.26 -2.15
C LEU A 725 1.41 -24.62 -3.24
N LYS A 726 0.95 -23.38 -3.03
CA LYS A 726 0.17 -22.63 -4.03
C LYS A 726 0.96 -22.40 -5.32
N LEU A 727 2.24 -22.01 -5.21
CA LEU A 727 3.09 -21.80 -6.39
C LEU A 727 3.32 -23.11 -7.15
N ARG A 728 3.51 -24.23 -6.45
CA ARG A 728 3.64 -25.56 -7.06
C ARG A 728 2.37 -25.98 -7.80
N GLU A 729 1.19 -25.75 -7.22
CA GLU A 729 -0.10 -26.05 -7.87
C GLU A 729 -0.37 -25.19 -9.10
N ALA A 730 0.11 -23.94 -9.11
CA ALA A 730 -0.02 -23.05 -10.25
C ALA A 730 0.96 -23.36 -11.40
N LEU A 731 2.10 -24.00 -11.10
CA LEU A 731 3.21 -24.18 -12.04
C LEU A 731 2.83 -24.93 -13.35
N PRO A 732 2.02 -26.01 -13.35
CA PRO A 732 1.61 -26.66 -14.60
C PRO A 732 0.86 -25.72 -15.55
N ARG A 733 0.00 -24.84 -15.02
CA ARG A 733 -0.72 -23.84 -15.82
C ARG A 733 0.25 -22.85 -16.45
N VAL A 734 1.21 -22.34 -15.67
CA VAL A 734 2.24 -21.42 -16.17
C VAL A 734 3.11 -22.07 -17.26
N VAL A 735 3.46 -23.35 -17.11
CA VAL A 735 4.21 -24.10 -18.13
C VAL A 735 3.40 -24.27 -19.42
N ALA A 736 2.11 -24.59 -19.33
CA ALA A 736 1.23 -24.68 -20.50
C ALA A 736 1.11 -23.34 -21.23
N ASP A 737 0.94 -22.23 -20.50
CA ASP A 737 0.85 -20.89 -21.06
C ASP A 737 2.18 -20.44 -21.70
N ALA A 738 3.32 -20.77 -21.09
CA ALA A 738 4.64 -20.49 -21.64
C ALA A 738 4.90 -21.28 -22.95
N LEU A 739 4.51 -22.56 -22.99
CA LEU A 739 4.58 -23.38 -24.20
C LEU A 739 3.70 -22.82 -25.31
N ARG A 740 2.46 -22.44 -25.00
CA ARG A 740 1.54 -21.81 -25.95
C ARG A 740 2.13 -20.52 -26.51
N GLY A 741 2.60 -19.62 -25.64
CA GLY A 741 3.18 -18.35 -26.06
C GLY A 741 4.42 -18.52 -26.93
N ALA A 742 5.32 -19.46 -26.59
CA ALA A 742 6.50 -19.75 -27.40
C ALA A 742 6.11 -20.36 -28.76
N ALA A 743 5.10 -21.24 -28.80
CA ALA A 743 4.57 -21.81 -30.04
C ALA A 743 3.91 -20.75 -30.94
N GLU A 744 3.10 -19.85 -30.36
CA GLU A 744 2.46 -18.73 -31.06
C GLU A 744 3.46 -17.76 -31.68
N ARG A 745 4.56 -17.46 -30.96
CA ARG A 745 5.67 -16.64 -31.47
C ARG A 745 6.62 -17.38 -32.41
N ASN A 746 6.40 -18.67 -32.63
CA ASN A 746 7.27 -19.54 -33.43
C ASN A 746 8.72 -19.61 -32.93
N GLU A 747 8.92 -19.51 -31.61
CA GLU A 747 10.21 -19.63 -30.91
C GLU A 747 10.51 -21.10 -30.61
N LEU A 748 10.77 -21.89 -31.65
CA LEU A 748 10.93 -23.35 -31.54
C LEU A 748 12.20 -23.77 -30.77
N ASP A 749 13.21 -22.91 -30.74
CA ASP A 749 14.43 -23.05 -29.94
C ASP A 749 14.17 -23.04 -28.43
N ILE A 750 13.14 -22.31 -27.98
CA ILE A 750 12.68 -22.28 -26.59
C ILE A 750 11.60 -23.34 -26.35
N ALA A 751 10.65 -23.47 -27.28
CA ALA A 751 9.48 -24.33 -27.12
C ALA A 751 9.84 -25.82 -27.09
N VAL A 752 10.78 -26.29 -27.91
CA VAL A 752 11.13 -27.73 -28.01
C VAL A 752 11.81 -28.26 -26.75
N PRO A 753 12.84 -27.59 -26.18
CA PRO A 753 13.42 -28.00 -24.90
C PRO A 753 12.41 -27.96 -23.75
N LEU A 754 11.60 -26.90 -23.68
CA LEU A 754 10.57 -26.76 -22.65
C LEU A 754 9.50 -27.87 -22.77
N ALA A 755 9.07 -28.22 -23.99
CA ALA A 755 8.11 -29.29 -24.24
C ALA A 755 8.65 -30.66 -23.81
N SER A 756 9.95 -30.90 -24.04
CA SER A 756 10.62 -32.13 -23.61
C SER A 756 10.71 -32.23 -22.08
N ALA A 757 11.04 -31.13 -21.42
CA ALA A 757 11.06 -31.07 -19.96
C ALA A 757 9.67 -31.17 -19.34
N ALA A 758 8.66 -30.53 -19.93
CA ALA A 758 7.28 -30.58 -19.49
C ALA A 758 6.68 -31.99 -19.61
N ALA A 759 7.02 -32.73 -20.67
CA ALA A 759 6.60 -34.12 -20.86
C ALA A 759 7.08 -35.05 -19.72
N LEU A 760 8.29 -34.79 -19.20
CA LEU A 760 8.84 -35.54 -18.06
C LEU A 760 8.27 -35.07 -16.73
N ALA A 761 8.01 -33.77 -16.60
CA ALA A 761 7.56 -33.16 -15.36
C ALA A 761 6.08 -33.38 -15.06
N TYR A 762 5.25 -33.36 -16.10
CA TYR A 762 3.79 -33.37 -16.00
C TYR A 762 3.18 -34.32 -17.05
N PRO A 763 3.45 -35.64 -16.97
CA PRO A 763 3.00 -36.60 -17.98
C PRO A 763 1.46 -36.70 -18.08
N ASP A 764 0.76 -36.42 -16.99
CA ASP A 764 -0.70 -36.59 -16.88
C ASP A 764 -1.50 -35.29 -17.12
N ASP A 765 -0.86 -34.13 -17.32
CA ASP A 765 -1.58 -32.86 -17.57
C ASP A 765 -1.98 -32.74 -19.05
N ALA A 766 -3.30 -32.86 -19.32
CA ALA A 766 -3.85 -32.83 -20.66
C ALA A 766 -3.58 -31.53 -21.43
N ARG A 767 -3.51 -30.37 -20.74
CA ARG A 767 -3.25 -29.07 -21.39
C ARG A 767 -1.81 -29.00 -21.87
N ILE A 768 -0.89 -29.47 -21.04
CA ILE A 768 0.54 -29.55 -21.41
C ILE A 768 0.72 -30.52 -22.57
N ALA A 769 0.06 -31.69 -22.54
CA ALA A 769 0.10 -32.66 -23.63
C ALA A 769 -0.38 -32.08 -24.97
N GLU A 770 -1.46 -31.29 -24.96
CA GLU A 770 -1.97 -30.58 -26.13
C GLU A 770 -0.92 -29.59 -26.69
N GLN A 771 -0.33 -28.75 -25.83
CA GLN A 771 0.69 -27.79 -26.28
C GLN A 771 1.96 -28.47 -26.80
N ILE A 772 2.38 -29.59 -26.19
CA ILE A 772 3.51 -30.40 -26.69
C ILE A 772 3.21 -30.93 -28.10
N ALA A 773 1.98 -31.38 -28.36
CA ALA A 773 1.58 -31.86 -29.68
C ALA A 773 1.64 -30.74 -30.73
N ASP A 774 1.20 -29.52 -30.39
CA ASP A 774 1.31 -28.36 -31.28
C ASP A 774 2.77 -27.99 -31.59
N VAL A 775 3.63 -27.92 -30.56
CA VAL A 775 5.06 -27.64 -30.74
C VAL A 775 5.73 -28.67 -31.66
N ARG A 776 5.45 -29.97 -31.45
CA ARG A 776 5.98 -31.05 -32.31
C ARG A 776 5.49 -30.95 -33.74
N LYS A 777 4.22 -30.60 -33.94
CA LYS A 777 3.64 -30.39 -35.28
C LYS A 777 4.33 -29.24 -36.00
N ARG A 778 4.57 -28.11 -35.32
CA ARG A 778 5.28 -26.94 -35.88
C ARG A 778 6.74 -27.26 -36.17
N GLN A 779 7.43 -27.97 -35.28
CA GLN A 779 8.80 -28.43 -35.51
C GLN A 779 8.90 -29.33 -36.75
N ALA A 780 7.95 -30.25 -36.92
CA ALA A 780 7.89 -31.10 -38.11
C ALA A 780 7.63 -30.27 -39.39
N ALA A 781 6.74 -29.28 -39.32
CA ALA A 781 6.46 -28.38 -40.44
C ALA A 781 7.66 -27.50 -40.82
N GLU A 782 8.39 -26.96 -39.84
CA GLU A 782 9.62 -26.18 -40.07
C GLU A 782 10.71 -27.04 -40.71
N LYS A 783 10.91 -28.25 -40.21
CA LYS A 783 11.86 -29.21 -40.79
C LYS A 783 11.50 -29.56 -42.24
N ALA A 784 10.22 -29.86 -42.50
CA ALA A 784 9.75 -30.14 -43.86
C ALA A 784 9.92 -28.93 -44.80
N ASN A 785 9.68 -27.71 -44.30
CA ASN A 785 9.89 -26.49 -45.07
C ASN A 785 11.39 -26.24 -45.38
N ALA A 786 12.28 -26.49 -44.42
CA ALA A 786 13.72 -26.38 -44.61
C ALA A 786 14.23 -27.42 -45.63
N GLU A 787 13.76 -28.67 -45.55
CA GLU A 787 14.07 -29.72 -46.52
C GLU A 787 13.56 -29.37 -47.93
N ARG A 788 12.35 -28.80 -48.03
CA ARG A 788 11.79 -28.29 -49.29
C ARG A 788 12.67 -27.19 -49.88
N LEU A 789 13.02 -26.17 -49.12
CA LEU A 789 13.86 -25.06 -49.58
C LEU A 789 15.26 -25.55 -50.03
N ALA A 790 15.86 -26.46 -49.27
CA ALA A 790 17.14 -27.07 -49.62
C ALA A 790 17.07 -27.89 -50.92
N SER A 791 15.93 -28.53 -51.19
CA SER A 791 15.69 -29.28 -52.44
C SER A 791 15.48 -28.33 -53.62
N GLU A 792 14.74 -27.23 -53.44
CA GLU A 792 14.57 -26.17 -54.45
C GLU A 792 15.90 -25.51 -54.83
N GLN A 793 16.73 -25.19 -53.84
CA GLN A 793 18.07 -24.62 -54.06
C GLN A 793 18.99 -25.58 -54.81
N ARG A 794 19.02 -26.86 -54.41
CA ARG A 794 19.78 -27.92 -55.11
C ARG A 794 19.34 -28.04 -56.57
N LEU A 795 18.03 -28.06 -56.81
CA LEU A 795 17.48 -28.19 -58.15
C LEU A 795 17.76 -26.96 -59.03
N ALA A 796 17.68 -25.75 -58.48
CA ALA A 796 18.04 -24.53 -59.18
C ALA A 796 19.52 -24.50 -59.58
N ALA A 797 20.42 -25.00 -58.72
CA ALA A 797 21.84 -25.10 -59.02
C ALA A 797 22.14 -26.14 -60.12
N LEU A 798 21.49 -27.30 -60.07
CA LEU A 798 21.65 -28.37 -61.07
C LEU A 798 21.16 -27.95 -62.46
N ILE A 799 20.02 -27.26 -62.55
CA ILE A 799 19.45 -26.79 -63.83
C ILE A 799 20.39 -25.79 -64.55
N GLN A 800 21.25 -25.07 -63.84
CA GLN A 800 22.22 -24.16 -64.47
C GLN A 800 23.43 -24.89 -65.08
N GLN A 801 23.68 -26.14 -64.69
CA GLN A 801 24.79 -26.94 -65.20
C GLN A 801 24.38 -27.60 -66.52
N ARG A 802 24.78 -26.98 -67.63
CA ARG A 802 24.49 -27.45 -69.00
C ARG A 802 25.75 -28.06 -69.64
N PRO A 803 25.66 -29.20 -70.35
CA PRO A 803 24.48 -30.02 -70.58
C PRO A 803 24.15 -30.92 -69.38
N LEU A 804 22.87 -31.10 -69.09
CA LEU A 804 22.40 -31.87 -67.93
C LEU A 804 22.36 -33.38 -68.27
N VAL A 805 23.45 -34.09 -68.00
CA VAL A 805 23.60 -35.53 -68.35
C VAL A 805 24.17 -36.36 -67.20
N GLY A 806 24.05 -37.68 -67.29
CA GLY A 806 24.68 -38.60 -66.33
C GLY A 806 24.21 -38.40 -64.89
N LYS A 807 25.14 -38.13 -63.97
CA LYS A 807 24.87 -38.01 -62.53
C LYS A 807 24.05 -36.78 -62.19
N ASP A 808 24.25 -35.66 -62.89
CA ASP A 808 23.57 -34.39 -62.59
C ASP A 808 22.09 -34.45 -62.99
N ALA A 809 21.78 -35.13 -64.10
CA ALA A 809 20.40 -35.43 -64.49
C ALA A 809 19.69 -36.33 -63.45
N SER A 810 20.37 -37.34 -62.92
CA SER A 810 19.84 -38.20 -61.87
C SER A 810 19.57 -37.43 -60.58
N ALA A 811 20.48 -36.55 -60.18
CA ALA A 811 20.34 -35.71 -58.99
C ALA A 811 19.18 -34.71 -59.13
N ALA A 812 18.95 -34.16 -60.32
CA ALA A 812 17.83 -33.26 -60.59
C ALA A 812 16.47 -33.98 -60.47
N VAL A 813 16.39 -35.22 -60.98
CA VAL A 813 15.21 -36.08 -60.85
C VAL A 813 14.93 -36.43 -59.39
N GLU A 814 15.95 -36.82 -58.63
CA GLU A 814 15.82 -37.14 -57.20
C GLU A 814 15.35 -35.93 -56.38
N ALA A 815 15.82 -34.72 -56.71
CA ALA A 815 15.37 -33.49 -56.08
C ALA A 815 13.88 -33.20 -56.38
N ILE A 816 13.39 -33.46 -57.60
CA ILE A 816 11.98 -33.30 -57.95
C ILE A 816 11.10 -34.34 -57.22
N LEU A 817 11.54 -35.59 -57.14
CA LEU A 817 10.84 -36.63 -56.38
C LEU A 817 10.75 -36.26 -54.89
N SER A 818 11.82 -35.69 -54.33
CA SER A 818 11.84 -35.18 -52.96
C SER A 818 10.83 -34.03 -52.76
N LEU A 819 10.73 -33.10 -53.71
CA LEU A 819 9.73 -32.02 -53.68
C LEU A 819 8.29 -32.54 -53.81
N ARG A 820 8.08 -33.58 -54.61
CA ARG A 820 6.77 -34.25 -54.77
C ARG A 820 6.35 -34.97 -53.49
N ALA A 821 7.27 -35.68 -52.84
CA ALA A 821 7.05 -36.32 -51.55
C ALA A 821 6.73 -35.30 -50.45
N ALA A 822 7.33 -34.10 -50.51
CA ALA A 822 7.03 -32.98 -49.61
C ALA A 822 5.75 -32.20 -49.96
N GLY A 823 4.99 -32.62 -50.99
CA GLY A 823 3.72 -31.99 -51.38
C GLY A 823 3.85 -30.57 -51.96
N SER A 824 5.02 -30.19 -52.49
CA SER A 824 5.22 -28.85 -53.05
C SER A 824 4.55 -28.71 -54.42
N GLU A 825 3.64 -27.74 -54.58
CA GLU A 825 3.06 -27.38 -55.89
C GLU A 825 4.14 -26.97 -56.92
N GLN A 826 5.33 -26.56 -56.46
CA GLN A 826 6.43 -26.21 -57.34
C GLN A 826 7.05 -27.40 -58.05
N SER A 827 6.82 -28.65 -57.60
CA SER A 827 7.41 -29.84 -58.22
C SER A 827 7.04 -29.95 -59.70
N ALA A 828 5.77 -29.69 -60.05
CA ALA A 828 5.29 -29.72 -61.43
C ALA A 828 5.93 -28.61 -62.29
N ARG A 829 6.13 -27.41 -61.72
CA ARG A 829 6.81 -26.30 -62.40
C ARG A 829 8.27 -26.63 -62.70
N TYR A 830 8.96 -27.24 -61.74
CA TYR A 830 10.36 -27.64 -61.94
C TYR A 830 10.51 -28.84 -62.87
N GLU A 831 9.55 -29.76 -62.87
CA GLU A 831 9.46 -30.86 -63.84
C GLU A 831 9.33 -30.32 -65.28
N GLN A 832 8.47 -29.32 -65.49
CA GLN A 832 8.37 -28.64 -66.78
C GLN A 832 9.68 -27.94 -67.18
N LYS A 833 10.32 -27.21 -66.24
CA LYS A 833 11.62 -26.56 -66.50
C LYS A 833 12.70 -27.59 -66.84
N LEU A 834 12.72 -28.73 -66.16
CA LEU A 834 13.67 -29.81 -66.44
C LEU A 834 13.46 -30.38 -67.84
N ALA A 835 12.20 -30.56 -68.25
CA ALA A 835 11.85 -30.96 -69.60
C ALA A 835 12.35 -29.94 -70.63
N ASP A 836 12.09 -28.64 -70.43
CA ASP A 836 12.58 -27.58 -71.32
C ASP A 836 14.12 -27.58 -71.42
N VAL A 837 14.81 -27.78 -70.30
CA VAL A 837 16.27 -27.91 -70.22
C VAL A 837 16.74 -29.10 -71.06
N PHE A 838 16.19 -30.29 -70.87
CA PHE A 838 16.58 -31.43 -71.67
C PHE A 838 16.29 -31.25 -73.16
N ALA A 839 15.18 -30.61 -73.53
CA ALA A 839 14.88 -30.29 -74.92
C ALA A 839 15.92 -29.34 -75.53
N ASP A 840 16.36 -28.32 -74.79
CA ASP A 840 17.43 -27.42 -75.20
C ASP A 840 18.77 -28.14 -75.39
N ASP A 841 19.17 -28.97 -74.42
CA ASP A 841 20.44 -29.71 -74.49
C ASP A 841 20.44 -30.68 -75.68
N MET A 842 19.32 -31.35 -75.93
CA MET A 842 19.14 -32.23 -77.08
C MET A 842 19.18 -31.48 -78.42
N ARG A 843 18.55 -30.29 -78.50
CA ARG A 843 18.60 -29.44 -79.71
C ARG A 843 20.03 -28.98 -80.01
N ASN A 844 20.76 -28.58 -78.97
CA ASN A 844 22.11 -28.03 -79.06
C ASN A 844 23.22 -29.09 -79.10
N ALA A 845 22.88 -30.39 -79.10
CA ALA A 845 23.85 -31.46 -79.21
C ALA A 845 24.70 -31.33 -80.48
N ALA A 846 26.02 -31.20 -80.30
CA ALA A 846 26.97 -30.92 -81.37
C ALA A 846 27.33 -32.17 -82.22
N ASN A 847 27.17 -33.37 -81.65
CA ASN A 847 27.49 -34.63 -82.30
C ASN A 847 26.61 -35.77 -81.75
N LEU A 848 26.72 -36.94 -82.37
CA LEU A 848 25.92 -38.11 -82.01
C LEU A 848 26.13 -38.57 -80.55
N ASP A 849 27.35 -38.47 -80.03
CA ASP A 849 27.66 -38.92 -78.67
C ASP A 849 27.02 -38.02 -77.60
N ALA A 850 27.07 -36.69 -77.80
CA ALA A 850 26.39 -35.72 -76.96
C ALA A 850 24.85 -35.84 -77.05
N GLY A 851 24.33 -36.14 -78.24
CA GLY A 851 22.92 -36.43 -78.45
C GLY A 851 22.49 -37.68 -77.67
N ASN A 852 23.25 -38.77 -77.79
CA ASN A 852 22.96 -40.04 -77.11
C ASN A 852 23.00 -39.89 -75.57
N ALA A 853 23.95 -39.12 -75.04
CA ALA A 853 24.00 -38.81 -73.61
C ALA A 853 22.75 -38.03 -73.13
N SER A 854 22.28 -37.07 -73.93
CA SER A 854 21.07 -36.28 -73.63
C SER A 854 19.80 -37.13 -73.73
N LEU A 855 19.68 -38.00 -74.75
CA LEU A 855 18.56 -38.94 -74.88
C LEU A 855 18.53 -39.95 -73.73
N ALA A 856 19.68 -40.43 -73.28
CA ALA A 856 19.78 -41.32 -72.12
C ALA A 856 19.29 -40.63 -70.84
N ALA A 857 19.63 -39.35 -70.64
CA ALA A 857 19.16 -38.54 -69.52
C ALA A 857 17.63 -38.33 -69.56
N ILE A 858 17.06 -37.99 -70.73
CA ILE A 858 15.61 -37.84 -70.94
C ILE A 858 14.87 -39.14 -70.59
N ARG A 859 15.33 -40.28 -71.10
CA ARG A 859 14.71 -41.59 -70.86
C ARG A 859 14.82 -42.04 -69.40
N MET A 860 15.92 -41.72 -68.74
CA MET A 860 16.04 -41.97 -67.30
C MET A 860 15.04 -41.12 -66.53
N ALA A 861 15.00 -39.80 -66.79
CA ALA A 861 14.07 -38.90 -66.11
C ALA A 861 12.61 -39.27 -66.34
N ALA A 862 12.22 -39.65 -67.57
CA ALA A 862 10.85 -40.06 -67.91
C ALA A 862 10.42 -41.34 -67.18
N ARG A 863 11.35 -42.28 -66.96
CA ARG A 863 11.09 -43.52 -66.21
C ARG A 863 10.89 -43.25 -64.72
N GLU A 864 11.80 -42.49 -64.12
CA GLU A 864 11.83 -42.24 -62.68
C GLU A 864 10.74 -41.25 -62.23
N LEU A 865 10.41 -40.22 -63.03
CA LEU A 865 9.38 -39.23 -62.70
C LEU A 865 7.95 -39.68 -63.00
N GLY A 866 7.78 -40.80 -63.71
CA GLY A 866 6.50 -41.48 -63.97
C GLY A 866 5.52 -40.68 -64.85
N ASN A 867 5.26 -41.16 -66.09
CA ASN A 867 4.30 -40.62 -67.07
C ASN A 867 4.23 -39.08 -67.17
N SER A 868 5.36 -38.40 -66.99
CA SER A 868 5.47 -36.97 -67.23
C SER A 868 5.12 -36.67 -68.68
N GLN A 869 4.00 -35.97 -68.91
CA GLN A 869 3.56 -35.61 -70.26
C GLN A 869 4.59 -34.70 -70.96
N ALA A 870 5.27 -33.84 -70.19
CA ALA A 870 6.30 -32.94 -70.71
C ALA A 870 7.54 -33.71 -71.20
N LEU A 871 8.04 -34.68 -70.44
CA LEU A 871 9.19 -35.49 -70.84
C LEU A 871 8.85 -36.46 -71.99
N ALA A 872 7.66 -37.04 -71.98
CA ALA A 872 7.18 -37.92 -73.05
C ALA A 872 7.08 -37.18 -74.40
N ALA A 873 6.65 -35.91 -74.40
CA ALA A 873 6.56 -35.09 -75.60
C ALA A 873 7.93 -34.80 -76.24
N ILE A 874 8.99 -34.75 -75.42
CA ILE A 874 10.35 -34.45 -75.90
C ILE A 874 11.06 -35.70 -76.40
N GLU A 875 10.75 -36.89 -75.88
CA GLU A 875 11.43 -38.12 -76.29
C GLU A 875 11.31 -38.39 -77.80
N SER A 876 10.13 -38.16 -78.40
CA SER A 876 9.94 -38.32 -79.84
C SER A 876 10.74 -37.29 -80.66
N ALA A 877 10.79 -36.04 -80.19
CA ALA A 877 11.59 -34.99 -80.81
C ALA A 877 13.09 -35.28 -80.69
N ALA A 878 13.53 -35.81 -79.55
CA ALA A 878 14.90 -36.22 -79.29
C ALA A 878 15.33 -37.37 -80.21
N ALA A 879 14.50 -38.40 -80.36
CA ALA A 879 14.75 -39.52 -81.28
C ALA A 879 14.92 -39.04 -82.74
N THR A 880 14.09 -38.07 -83.16
CA THR A 880 14.19 -37.45 -84.50
C THR A 880 15.51 -36.70 -84.67
N ARG A 881 15.95 -35.95 -83.63
CA ARG A 881 17.23 -35.24 -83.65
C ARG A 881 18.43 -36.20 -83.67
N ILE A 882 18.35 -37.34 -82.98
CA ILE A 882 19.37 -38.40 -83.08
C ILE A 882 19.48 -38.92 -84.50
N ALA A 883 18.37 -39.29 -85.13
CA ALA A 883 18.38 -39.76 -86.52
C ALA A 883 18.99 -38.71 -87.48
N ALA A 884 18.71 -37.42 -87.26
CA ALA A 884 19.34 -36.34 -88.02
C ALA A 884 20.86 -36.23 -87.77
N LEU A 885 21.32 -36.40 -86.52
CA LEU A 885 22.75 -36.42 -86.18
C LEU A 885 23.45 -37.66 -86.74
N GLU A 886 22.78 -38.81 -86.81
CA GLU A 886 23.27 -40.03 -87.48
C GLU A 886 23.39 -39.83 -88.99
N GLN A 887 22.38 -39.20 -89.61
CA GLN A 887 22.41 -38.86 -91.03
C GLN A 887 23.53 -37.84 -91.32
N GLN A 888 23.72 -36.85 -90.45
CA GLN A 888 24.84 -35.90 -90.58
C GLN A 888 26.18 -36.62 -90.45
N ARG A 889 26.36 -37.49 -89.44
CA ARG A 889 27.58 -38.28 -89.23
C ARG A 889 27.88 -39.19 -90.43
N THR A 890 26.86 -39.86 -90.98
CA THR A 890 27.01 -40.71 -92.16
C THR A 890 27.31 -39.88 -93.42
N ALA A 891 26.70 -38.72 -93.59
CA ALA A 891 27.01 -37.79 -94.68
C ALA A 891 28.42 -37.20 -94.58
N GLU A 892 28.88 -36.84 -93.37
CA GLU A 892 30.26 -36.39 -93.12
C GLU A 892 31.28 -37.49 -93.43
N LEU A 893 31.00 -38.73 -93.01
CA LEU A 893 31.83 -39.90 -93.35
C LEU A 893 31.81 -40.19 -94.86
N ALA A 894 30.66 -40.09 -95.52
CA ALA A 894 30.53 -40.27 -96.97
C ALA A 894 31.25 -39.18 -97.76
N ALA A 895 31.20 -37.92 -97.31
CA ALA A 895 31.92 -36.80 -97.91
C ALA A 895 33.45 -36.95 -97.79
N GLN A 896 33.94 -37.75 -96.84
CA GLN A 896 35.36 -38.08 -96.72
C GLN A 896 35.80 -39.19 -97.69
N ASN A 897 34.88 -39.85 -98.39
CA ASN A 897 35.20 -40.91 -99.34
C ASN A 897 35.58 -40.35 -100.73
N GLY A 898 36.43 -41.07 -101.45
CA GLY A 898 36.74 -40.88 -102.87
C GLY A 898 36.66 -42.20 -103.63
N GLU A 899 36.73 -42.14 -104.96
CA GLU A 899 36.70 -43.34 -105.80
C GLU A 899 38.13 -43.77 -106.16
N LEU A 900 38.42 -45.06 -106.05
CA LEU A 900 39.63 -45.68 -106.54
C LEU A 900 39.31 -46.62 -107.69
N VAL A 901 39.71 -46.24 -108.91
CA VAL A 901 39.61 -47.10 -110.09
C VAL A 901 40.93 -47.85 -110.28
N ILE A 902 40.86 -49.18 -110.26
CA ILE A 902 41.99 -50.09 -110.37
C ILE A 902 41.98 -50.74 -111.75
N ASN A 903 43.01 -50.45 -112.55
CA ASN A 903 43.13 -50.93 -113.92
C ASN A 903 44.32 -51.90 -114.09
N ALA A 904 44.14 -52.99 -114.82
CA ALA A 904 45.26 -53.84 -115.26
C ALA A 904 45.02 -54.29 -116.70
N LEU A 905 45.94 -53.96 -117.60
CA LEU A 905 45.85 -54.34 -119.02
C LEU A 905 46.76 -55.55 -119.31
N PRO A 906 46.30 -56.58 -120.06
CA PRO A 906 44.95 -56.73 -120.62
C PRO A 906 43.96 -57.41 -119.66
N TRP A 907 44.42 -58.16 -118.64
CA TRP A 907 43.56 -58.80 -117.61
C TRP A 907 44.29 -58.97 -116.27
N GLY A 908 43.65 -58.58 -115.15
CA GLY A 908 44.12 -58.84 -113.79
C GLY A 908 42.97 -59.03 -112.80
N ILE A 909 43.18 -59.84 -111.76
CA ILE A 909 42.26 -59.97 -110.62
C ILE A 909 42.86 -59.14 -109.47
N VAL A 910 42.06 -58.29 -108.83
CA VAL A 910 42.45 -57.62 -107.59
C VAL A 910 42.44 -58.67 -106.47
N ASP A 911 43.62 -59.04 -106.01
CA ASP A 911 43.80 -60.09 -104.99
C ASP A 911 43.55 -59.54 -103.58
N ARG A 912 44.03 -58.31 -103.31
CA ARG A 912 43.80 -57.62 -102.05
C ARG A 912 43.98 -56.11 -102.19
N VAL A 913 43.18 -55.35 -101.44
CA VAL A 913 43.42 -53.93 -101.17
C VAL A 913 43.63 -53.76 -99.67
N LEU A 914 44.68 -53.05 -99.28
CA LEU A 914 44.99 -52.70 -97.90
C LEU A 914 44.96 -51.17 -97.73
N ASP A 915 44.48 -50.70 -96.59
CA ASP A 915 44.56 -49.28 -96.23
C ASP A 915 45.97 -48.85 -95.76
N GLY A 916 46.13 -47.58 -95.37
CA GLY A 916 47.39 -47.02 -94.90
C GLY A 916 47.90 -47.64 -93.59
N ALA A 917 47.03 -48.30 -92.82
CA ALA A 917 47.36 -49.06 -91.61
C ALA A 917 47.57 -50.56 -91.88
N ARG A 918 47.55 -50.98 -93.16
CA ARG A 918 47.65 -52.37 -93.64
C ARG A 918 46.47 -53.28 -93.25
N GLN A 919 45.32 -52.71 -92.89
CA GLN A 919 44.09 -53.48 -92.69
C GLN A 919 43.46 -53.82 -94.05
N PRO A 920 42.98 -55.07 -94.25
CA PRO A 920 42.35 -55.47 -95.50
C PRO A 920 41.00 -54.78 -95.70
N ILE A 921 40.81 -54.24 -96.90
CA ILE A 921 39.53 -53.71 -97.38
C ILE A 921 38.75 -54.86 -98.02
N GLU A 922 37.48 -54.96 -97.67
CA GLU A 922 36.56 -55.94 -98.23
C GLU A 922 36.32 -55.64 -99.72
N LEU A 923 36.46 -56.66 -100.57
CA LEU A 923 36.31 -56.56 -102.02
C LEU A 923 34.94 -57.14 -102.43
N PRO A 924 34.29 -56.66 -103.52
CA PRO A 924 32.96 -57.12 -103.99
C PRO A 924 33.01 -58.33 -104.92
N GLU A 925 32.27 -59.43 -104.71
CA GLU A 925 32.45 -60.78 -105.35
C GLU A 925 33.13 -60.87 -106.75
N GLU A 926 32.82 -59.96 -107.69
CA GLU A 926 33.59 -59.75 -108.92
C GLU A 926 34.76 -58.74 -108.73
N HIS A 927 36.00 -59.23 -108.64
CA HIS A 927 37.21 -58.40 -108.47
C HIS A 927 38.11 -58.30 -109.71
N THR A 928 37.58 -58.52 -110.91
CA THR A 928 38.35 -58.39 -112.16
C THR A 928 38.50 -56.92 -112.57
N THR A 929 39.65 -56.54 -113.12
CA THR A 929 39.88 -55.16 -113.58
C THR A 929 39.18 -54.85 -114.91
N PRO A 930 38.63 -53.64 -115.12
CA PRO A 930 38.66 -52.48 -114.23
C PRO A 930 37.72 -52.62 -113.01
N LEU A 931 38.23 -52.40 -111.79
CA LEU A 931 37.46 -52.45 -110.53
C LEU A 931 37.42 -51.06 -109.88
N THR A 932 36.23 -50.58 -109.53
CA THR A 932 36.05 -49.30 -108.83
C THR A 932 35.64 -49.56 -107.37
N LEU A 933 36.37 -48.95 -106.43
CA LEU A 933 36.09 -49.02 -104.99
C LEU A 933 35.85 -47.62 -104.42
N THR A 934 34.81 -47.46 -103.61
CA THR A 934 34.57 -46.21 -102.85
C THR A 934 35.21 -46.33 -101.48
N LEU A 935 36.26 -45.55 -101.21
CA LEU A 935 37.08 -45.68 -100.00
C LEU A 935 37.33 -44.32 -99.33
N PRO A 936 37.54 -44.26 -98.00
CA PRO A 936 37.93 -43.03 -97.31
C PRO A 936 39.18 -42.38 -97.91
N ALA A 937 39.31 -41.06 -97.82
CA ALA A 937 40.53 -40.37 -98.22
C ALA A 937 41.75 -40.92 -97.48
N GLY A 938 42.76 -41.39 -98.21
CA GLY A 938 43.88 -42.13 -97.64
C GLY A 938 44.80 -42.74 -98.68
N SER A 939 45.82 -43.43 -98.19
CA SER A 939 46.77 -44.18 -99.01
C SER A 939 46.40 -45.66 -98.98
N TYR A 940 46.41 -46.32 -100.13
CA TYR A 940 46.00 -47.70 -100.30
C TYR A 940 47.06 -48.50 -101.07
N TYR A 941 47.26 -49.74 -100.65
CA TYR A 941 48.11 -50.71 -101.33
C TYR A 941 47.24 -51.73 -102.05
N VAL A 942 47.35 -51.80 -103.36
CA VAL A 942 46.55 -52.68 -104.22
C VAL A 942 47.46 -53.77 -104.77
N THR A 943 47.10 -55.03 -104.54
CA THR A 943 47.81 -56.19 -105.12
C THR A 943 46.95 -56.82 -106.22
N LEU A 944 47.51 -56.85 -107.42
CA LEU A 944 46.91 -57.44 -108.62
C LEU A 944 47.56 -58.79 -108.89
N ARG A 945 46.78 -59.82 -109.18
CA ARG A 945 47.25 -61.16 -109.55
C ARG A 945 46.87 -61.48 -110.99
N HIS A 946 47.83 -61.98 -111.75
CA HIS A 946 47.57 -62.44 -113.11
C HIS A 946 46.79 -63.77 -113.08
N PRO A 947 45.67 -63.90 -113.82
CA PRO A 947 44.76 -65.05 -113.71
C PRO A 947 45.39 -66.40 -114.09
N GLN A 948 46.29 -66.44 -115.09
CA GLN A 948 46.91 -67.68 -115.55
C GLN A 948 48.29 -68.01 -114.93
N SER A 949 49.15 -67.01 -114.72
CA SER A 949 50.52 -67.24 -114.22
C SER A 949 50.64 -67.17 -112.70
N GLY A 950 49.63 -66.66 -112.00
CA GLY A 950 49.64 -66.49 -110.54
C GLY A 950 50.61 -65.40 -110.03
N LYS A 951 51.38 -64.74 -110.91
CA LYS A 951 52.29 -63.65 -110.53
C LYS A 951 51.51 -62.43 -110.04
N THR A 952 52.01 -61.78 -108.99
CA THR A 952 51.39 -60.60 -108.38
C THR A 952 52.20 -59.33 -108.64
N VAL A 953 51.51 -58.21 -108.85
CA VAL A 953 52.09 -56.86 -108.92
C VAL A 953 51.36 -55.99 -107.90
N SER A 954 52.11 -55.22 -107.13
CA SER A 954 51.54 -54.26 -106.19
C SER A 954 51.63 -52.85 -106.76
N ALA A 955 50.51 -52.13 -106.69
CA ALA A 955 50.41 -50.73 -107.04
C ALA A 955 50.01 -49.92 -105.80
N PHE A 956 50.47 -48.69 -105.73
CA PHE A 956 50.08 -47.76 -104.69
C PHE A 956 49.03 -46.79 -105.24
N ALA A 957 48.03 -46.49 -104.43
CA ALA A 957 46.97 -45.56 -104.76
C ALA A 957 46.78 -44.55 -103.64
N ARG A 958 46.48 -43.30 -103.99
CA ARG A 958 46.09 -42.28 -103.03
C ARG A 958 44.70 -41.78 -103.38
N VAL A 959 43.74 -42.02 -102.50
CA VAL A 959 42.35 -41.56 -102.64
C VAL A 959 42.22 -40.23 -101.92
N SER A 960 41.62 -39.25 -102.58
CA SER A 960 41.28 -37.97 -101.98
C SER A 960 39.77 -37.83 -101.91
N ALA A 961 39.24 -37.21 -100.85
CA ALA A 961 37.81 -36.99 -100.67
C ALA A 961 37.18 -36.34 -101.92
N GLY A 962 36.08 -36.91 -102.41
CA GLY A 962 35.32 -36.41 -103.56
C GLY A 962 36.02 -36.47 -104.93
N LYS A 963 37.18 -37.12 -105.05
CA LYS A 963 37.90 -37.29 -106.32
C LYS A 963 38.00 -38.75 -106.73
N SER A 964 37.98 -39.01 -108.03
CA SER A 964 38.34 -40.29 -108.60
C SER A 964 39.85 -40.36 -108.83
N SER A 965 40.52 -41.25 -108.12
CA SER A 965 41.93 -41.61 -108.30
C SER A 965 42.03 -42.90 -109.08
N GLN A 966 43.00 -42.99 -109.99
CA GLN A 966 43.25 -44.22 -110.74
C GLN A 966 44.61 -44.79 -110.38
N THR A 967 44.69 -46.12 -110.26
CA THR A 967 45.96 -46.84 -110.16
C THR A 967 45.98 -47.97 -111.16
N SER A 968 47.15 -48.24 -111.72
CA SER A 968 47.31 -49.32 -112.69
C SER A 968 48.53 -50.18 -112.39
N GLY A 969 48.40 -51.46 -112.71
CA GLY A 969 49.50 -52.43 -112.70
C GLY A 969 49.70 -53.02 -114.08
N SER A 970 50.95 -53.04 -114.54
CA SER A 970 51.35 -53.78 -115.74
C SER A 970 52.22 -54.97 -115.33
N PHE A 971 52.13 -56.07 -116.07
CA PHE A 971 52.92 -57.28 -115.83
C PHE A 971 54.12 -57.30 -116.82
N PRO A 972 55.34 -56.92 -116.41
CA PRO A 972 56.49 -56.73 -117.33
C PRO A 972 57.11 -58.02 -117.89
N THR A 973 56.53 -59.20 -117.67
CA THR A 973 57.11 -60.49 -118.11
C THR A 973 56.40 -61.15 -119.28
N LEU A 974 55.61 -60.40 -120.06
CA LEU A 974 54.93 -60.91 -121.27
C LEU A 974 55.67 -60.42 -122.52
N SER A 975 56.01 -61.33 -123.42
CA SER A 975 56.60 -60.95 -124.72
C SER A 975 55.57 -60.18 -125.56
N ALA A 976 56.02 -59.29 -126.46
CA ALA A 976 55.13 -58.54 -127.35
C ALA A 976 54.22 -59.45 -128.20
N GLU A 977 54.66 -60.69 -128.44
CA GLU A 977 53.93 -61.73 -129.15
C GLU A 977 52.76 -62.32 -128.31
N GLU A 978 52.95 -62.55 -127.01
CA GLU A 978 51.90 -62.99 -126.09
C GLU A 978 50.86 -61.89 -125.80
N TYR A 979 51.31 -60.63 -125.75
CA TYR A 979 50.43 -59.47 -125.56
C TYR A 979 49.47 -59.28 -126.76
N LEU A 980 49.95 -59.44 -127.99
CA LEU A 980 49.14 -59.30 -129.21
C LEU A 980 48.23 -60.51 -129.51
N LYS A 981 48.62 -61.72 -129.08
CA LYS A 981 47.85 -62.95 -129.32
C LYS A 981 46.52 -62.98 -128.56
N HIS A 982 46.44 -62.28 -127.44
CA HIS A 982 45.23 -62.20 -126.64
C HIS A 982 44.55 -60.82 -126.70
N ALA A 983 45.18 -59.78 -127.28
CA ALA A 983 44.57 -58.47 -127.51
C ALA A 983 43.67 -58.39 -128.77
N ARG A 984 43.34 -59.53 -129.40
CA ARG A 984 42.31 -59.63 -130.43
C ARG A 984 41.10 -60.42 -129.91
N LEU A 985 40.30 -59.75 -129.10
CA LEU A 985 38.83 -59.78 -129.06
C LEU A 985 38.36 -58.65 -128.15
#